data_AF-A0A441VQK5-F1
#
_entry.id   AF-A0A441VQK5-F1
#
_cell.length_a   1.000
_cell.length_b   1.000
_cell.length_c   1.000
_cell.angle_alpha   90.00
_cell.angle_beta   90.00
_cell.angle_gamma   90.00
#
_symmetry.space_group_name_H-M   'P 1'
#
loop_
_entity.id
_entity.type
_entity.pdbx_description
1 polymer ?
#
loop_
_entity_poly.entity_id
_entity_poly.type
_entity_poly.pdbx_seq_one_letter_code
_entity_poly.pdbx_strand_id
1 'polypeptide(L)'
;MSKQIHVTGPKSLEALKWRCIGPARGGRVVAVAGDPSNPMVFYFGACAGGVWKTIDGGVYWRCVSDGYFTSASVGALAVARSDSNVIYAGTGESTIRGDVSYGDGVYGSTDAGRSWTHLGLKETRHIGKICIHPDDPDIVYVAALGDAFGPNEERGVFRSKDGGKTWQKVLYRNPNAGAVDISMDPNNPRILFATIWQTRRSFWNLSSGGPGSGMFRSLDGGDTWEELSGRNGLPGGMLGKIGVSVSEALCGRVYALLEAEGDKIGLYRTDDYGDHWIQISQNRDLMHRPFYYTHVFADPGHADTVCVTNLQMWKSTDGGANFTVVNTPHDDNHDLWIDPINPKRMIQGNDGGACVTFNGGRTWSSIYNQNTAQFYRIDVDNQYPYRVYATQQDNTAISVPSASEWGVITLGDATYPGTGESGFIVVNPEDPDIVYCGAIGSSPADCGALQRYDHRTRQIRLVSVWPEKTSGMASKNMRYRFAWTFPITFSPHDQKTLYVGGNHVFRSRDEGSNWTLISPDLSLNDPARQDSSGGSLTHDHSGAEVHATCASVVESPHRRGEIWVSTDDGLVHVTRNDGAQWSNVTPKAMPDLAYVGCVEISPHDASTVYVAATRYKLADYQPYLFRTKDGGKSWESVVGDFPNGEITRVLRADPVRPGLLFAGTETGVFFSLDDGEHWSRMAGGLPVVPVYDLKIKGSDLVAGTHGRSFWILDDVTPLRELAADQKDVKLVSPRPTVRTKLAWAVGMGYSKVGISKVGVGYMAWGFGAATEVVELEGERTDRRYLDCGENPPNGAIVYYWLPDDAEGPVKLTLRDAAGKTIIAFSSDDKDAPIHTKPGTKAGLHRFVWDLRHPGPAKLEGSLVIQKYKPLATEREDPSGPAVIPGSYKVELQANGKSQTVGFTVVKDPRIATTEKEFVEQFELLQRLFGKLSALNQAANRIRLLKRQLADVQKRLDDSAISLSERAQSLVGRLEAIEGVLIDSKRETSLDTERNPPGLDDKLIDLVNVVAIADAAPTLQARQVADEIMSKVDGEIKKLDALVNNDLIALNVALQSAGVELLGAGKA
;
A
#
# COMPACT_ATOMS: atom_id res chain seq x y z
N MET A 1 8.75 0.63 41.56
CA MET A 1 7.42 0.43 40.95
C MET A 1 7.01 1.74 40.29
N SER A 2 7.49 1.99 39.07
CA SER A 2 7.00 3.08 38.23
C SER A 2 5.71 2.60 37.57
N LYS A 3 4.60 3.32 37.76
CA LYS A 3 3.37 3.08 36.99
C LYS A 3 3.69 3.28 35.50
N GLN A 4 3.72 2.19 34.72
CA GLN A 4 3.82 2.21 33.27
C GLN A 4 2.64 2.97 32.66
N ILE A 5 2.94 3.72 31.61
CA ILE A 5 2.00 4.57 30.89
C ILE A 5 1.40 3.75 29.75
N HIS A 6 0.11 3.43 29.89
CA HIS A 6 -0.72 2.99 28.79
C HIS A 6 -0.80 4.13 27.77
N VAL A 7 -0.48 3.88 26.48
CA VAL A 7 -0.80 4.84 25.42
C VAL A 7 -2.33 4.85 25.31
N THR A 8 -2.98 5.83 25.94
CA THR A 8 -4.44 5.91 26.03
C THR A 8 -5.01 6.32 24.67
N GLY A 9 -5.19 5.32 23.80
CA GLY A 9 -6.02 5.41 22.60
C GLY A 9 -5.26 5.70 21.29
N PRO A 10 -5.73 5.13 20.16
CA PRO A 10 -5.08 5.22 18.85
C PRO A 10 -5.00 6.66 18.29
N LYS A 11 -5.87 7.57 18.73
CA LYS A 11 -5.89 8.98 18.29
C LYS A 11 -4.62 9.76 18.65
N SER A 12 -3.88 9.31 19.66
CA SER A 12 -2.69 10.00 20.17
C SER A 12 -1.45 9.90 19.26
N LEU A 13 -1.41 8.93 18.34
CA LEU A 13 -0.26 8.64 17.48
C LEU A 13 -0.58 8.74 15.98
N GLU A 14 -1.72 9.30 15.60
CA GLU A 14 -2.16 9.42 14.19
C GLU A 14 -1.20 10.22 13.29
N ALA A 15 -0.30 11.00 13.88
CA ALA A 15 0.73 11.73 13.14
C ALA A 15 1.87 10.84 12.62
N LEU A 16 2.03 9.61 13.13
CA LEU A 16 2.81 8.59 12.44
C LEU A 16 2.17 8.34 11.07
N LYS A 17 2.95 8.25 9.99
CA LYS A 17 2.41 8.07 8.63
C LYS A 17 3.02 6.85 7.96
N TRP A 18 2.16 5.88 7.66
CA TRP A 18 2.44 4.81 6.71
C TRP A 18 2.18 5.30 5.29
N ARG A 19 3.06 4.94 4.36
CA ARG A 19 2.88 5.18 2.93
C ARG A 19 2.99 3.88 2.15
N CYS A 20 2.06 3.65 1.22
CA CYS A 20 2.15 2.54 0.29
C CYS A 20 3.18 2.89 -0.78
N ILE A 21 4.21 2.07 -0.95
CA ILE A 21 5.27 2.31 -1.95
C ILE A 21 5.06 1.50 -3.23
N GLY A 22 3.87 0.89 -3.38
CA GLY A 22 3.57 -0.03 -4.46
C GLY A 22 4.19 -1.41 -4.21
N PRO A 23 4.28 -2.25 -5.25
CA PRO A 23 3.90 -1.98 -6.64
C PRO A 23 2.38 -1.93 -6.82
N ALA A 24 1.94 -1.22 -7.87
CA ALA A 24 0.58 -1.31 -8.39
C ALA A 24 0.42 -2.56 -9.28
N ARG A 25 0.64 -3.73 -8.68
CA ARG A 25 0.49 -5.04 -9.32
C ARG A 25 -0.56 -5.83 -8.56
N GLY A 26 -1.55 -6.37 -9.27
CA GLY A 26 -2.64 -7.12 -8.65
C GLY A 26 -2.16 -8.40 -7.96
N GLY A 27 -2.93 -8.82 -6.96
CA GLY A 27 -2.89 -10.13 -6.34
C GLY A 27 -4.24 -10.83 -6.44
N ARG A 28 -4.40 -11.98 -5.78
CA ARG A 28 -5.53 -12.90 -5.95
C ARG A 28 -6.90 -12.27 -5.69
N VAL A 29 -7.79 -12.47 -6.66
CA VAL A 29 -9.19 -12.05 -6.66
C VAL A 29 -10.09 -13.25 -6.95
N VAL A 30 -11.02 -13.52 -6.03
CA VAL A 30 -11.97 -14.65 -6.11
C VAL A 30 -13.43 -14.21 -6.04
N ALA A 31 -13.68 -12.89 -6.04
CA ALA A 31 -15.01 -12.32 -5.98
C ALA A 31 -15.08 -11.09 -6.89
N VAL A 32 -15.98 -11.11 -7.87
CA VAL A 32 -16.20 -9.97 -8.79
C VAL A 32 -17.68 -9.70 -9.00
N ALA A 33 -18.02 -8.43 -9.22
CA ALA A 33 -19.38 -8.02 -9.55
C ALA A 33 -19.37 -6.78 -10.45
N GLY A 34 -20.40 -6.63 -11.29
CA GLY A 34 -20.63 -5.45 -12.12
C GLY A 34 -21.94 -4.76 -11.77
N ASP A 35 -21.99 -3.46 -12.02
CA ASP A 35 -23.24 -2.70 -11.97
C ASP A 35 -24.04 -2.99 -13.26
N PRO A 36 -25.25 -3.55 -13.18
CA PRO A 36 -26.07 -3.84 -14.37
C PRO A 36 -26.62 -2.57 -15.04
N SER A 37 -26.73 -1.46 -14.31
CA SER A 37 -27.29 -0.19 -14.79
C SER A 37 -26.21 0.77 -15.32
N ASN A 38 -24.99 0.70 -14.80
CA ASN A 38 -23.87 1.54 -15.23
C ASN A 38 -22.76 0.71 -15.90
N PRO A 39 -22.54 0.85 -17.22
CA PRO A 39 -21.58 0.03 -17.94
C PRO A 39 -20.11 0.21 -17.49
N MET A 40 -19.78 1.31 -16.80
CA MET A 40 -18.40 1.61 -16.41
C MET A 40 -18.07 1.21 -14.97
N VAL A 41 -19.04 0.73 -14.20
CA VAL A 41 -18.87 0.44 -12.78
C VAL A 41 -18.73 -1.07 -12.56
N PHE A 42 -17.63 -1.43 -11.91
CA PHE A 42 -17.33 -2.80 -11.49
C PHE A 42 -16.67 -2.81 -10.12
N TYR A 43 -16.73 -3.96 -9.47
CA TYR A 43 -16.16 -4.19 -8.16
C TYR A 43 -15.43 -5.53 -8.12
N PHE A 44 -14.38 -5.61 -7.31
CA PHE A 44 -13.77 -6.87 -6.94
C PHE A 44 -13.45 -6.93 -5.45
N GLY A 45 -13.43 -8.15 -4.91
CA GLY A 45 -12.95 -8.47 -3.58
C GLY A 45 -11.57 -9.14 -3.66
N ALA A 46 -10.57 -8.54 -3.03
CA ALA A 46 -9.25 -9.14 -2.90
C ALA A 46 -9.22 -10.14 -1.74
N CYS A 47 -8.51 -11.27 -1.90
CA CYS A 47 -8.47 -12.34 -0.90
C CYS A 47 -7.86 -11.94 0.45
N ALA A 48 -7.16 -10.81 0.52
CA ALA A 48 -6.64 -10.21 1.75
C ALA A 48 -6.39 -8.69 1.58
N GLY A 49 -7.24 -8.01 0.79
CA GLY A 49 -7.00 -6.61 0.40
C GLY A 49 -8.24 -5.72 0.31
N GLY A 50 -9.40 -6.18 0.79
CA GLY A 50 -10.65 -5.42 0.81
C GLY A 50 -11.42 -5.40 -0.51
N VAL A 51 -12.46 -4.55 -0.56
CA VAL A 51 -13.31 -4.34 -1.75
C VAL A 51 -12.82 -3.14 -2.54
N TRP A 52 -12.69 -3.32 -3.85
CA TRP A 52 -12.23 -2.30 -4.79
C TRP A 52 -13.29 -1.98 -5.82
N LYS A 53 -13.36 -0.71 -6.22
CA LYS A 53 -14.31 -0.17 -7.19
C LYS A 53 -13.59 0.54 -8.32
N THR A 54 -14.06 0.32 -9.54
CA THR A 54 -13.78 1.18 -10.70
C THR A 54 -15.07 1.86 -11.16
N ILE A 55 -14.94 3.06 -11.73
CA ILE A 55 -16.03 3.81 -12.37
C ILE A 55 -15.70 4.16 -13.83
N ASP A 56 -14.59 3.62 -14.34
CA ASP A 56 -14.00 3.92 -15.65
C ASP A 56 -13.63 2.63 -16.41
N GLY A 57 -14.29 1.52 -16.07
CA GLY A 57 -14.16 0.26 -16.82
C GLY A 57 -12.83 -0.46 -16.59
N GLY A 58 -12.25 -0.32 -15.40
CA GLY A 58 -11.04 -1.02 -14.98
C GLY A 58 -9.74 -0.28 -15.29
N VAL A 59 -9.80 1.02 -15.61
CA VAL A 59 -8.59 1.86 -15.81
C VAL A 59 -7.98 2.20 -14.46
N TYR A 60 -8.81 2.62 -13.48
CA TYR A 60 -8.38 2.89 -12.11
C TYR A 60 -9.28 2.21 -11.07
N TRP A 61 -8.64 1.77 -9.99
CA TRP A 61 -9.29 1.07 -8.89
C TRP A 61 -9.12 1.82 -7.57
N ARG A 62 -10.18 1.84 -6.77
CA ARG A 62 -10.22 2.48 -5.45
C ARG A 62 -10.67 1.45 -4.43
N CYS A 63 -9.88 1.19 -3.39
CA CYS A 63 -10.38 0.49 -2.21
C CYS A 63 -11.52 1.32 -1.59
N VAL A 64 -12.66 0.68 -1.36
CA VAL A 64 -13.89 1.28 -0.84
C VAL A 64 -14.32 0.68 0.50
N SER A 65 -13.57 -0.30 1.03
CA SER A 65 -13.82 -0.94 2.33
C SER A 65 -12.92 -0.42 3.46
N ASP A 66 -11.82 0.27 3.13
CA ASP A 66 -10.87 0.81 4.12
C ASP A 66 -11.61 1.75 5.10
N GLY A 67 -11.39 1.57 6.41
CA GLY A 67 -12.07 2.32 7.47
C GLY A 67 -13.39 1.72 7.96
N TYR A 68 -13.95 0.73 7.25
CA TYR A 68 -15.19 0.05 7.64
C TYR A 68 -14.99 -1.42 8.03
N PHE A 69 -14.17 -2.15 7.27
CA PHE A 69 -13.98 -3.58 7.47
C PHE A 69 -13.01 -3.89 8.61
N THR A 70 -13.25 -4.97 9.35
CA THR A 70 -12.34 -5.48 10.40
C THR A 70 -11.57 -6.74 9.99
N SER A 71 -11.89 -7.31 8.82
CA SER A 71 -11.08 -8.30 8.09
C SER A 71 -10.83 -7.83 6.65
N ALA A 72 -9.69 -8.20 6.08
CA ALA A 72 -9.30 -7.81 4.72
C ALA A 72 -9.73 -8.82 3.64
N SER A 73 -10.06 -10.05 4.03
CA SER A 73 -10.34 -11.12 3.06
C SER A 73 -11.76 -11.02 2.53
N VAL A 74 -11.94 -10.98 1.21
CA VAL A 74 -13.25 -10.94 0.56
C VAL A 74 -13.40 -12.14 -0.37
N GLY A 75 -14.34 -13.03 -0.05
CA GLY A 75 -14.60 -14.27 -0.80
C GLY A 75 -15.87 -14.27 -1.63
N ALA A 76 -16.77 -13.32 -1.39
CA ALA A 76 -18.00 -13.18 -2.17
C ALA A 76 -18.41 -11.71 -2.31
N LEU A 77 -18.92 -11.34 -3.47
CA LEU A 77 -19.36 -9.97 -3.75
C LEU A 77 -20.56 -10.01 -4.70
N ALA A 78 -21.62 -9.26 -4.38
CA ALA A 78 -22.81 -9.18 -5.21
C ALA A 78 -23.39 -7.76 -5.20
N VAL A 79 -23.76 -7.26 -6.38
CA VAL A 79 -24.50 -6.02 -6.57
C VAL A 79 -25.94 -6.39 -6.92
N ALA A 80 -26.92 -5.77 -6.25
CA ALA A 80 -28.33 -6.08 -6.50
C ALA A 80 -28.75 -5.60 -7.90
N ARG A 81 -29.54 -6.42 -8.60
CA ARG A 81 -30.07 -6.09 -9.93
C ARG A 81 -31.15 -5.01 -9.88
N SER A 82 -31.97 -5.03 -8.83
CA SER A 82 -33.08 -4.10 -8.60
C SER A 82 -32.63 -2.72 -8.13
N ASP A 83 -31.47 -2.61 -7.47
CA ASP A 83 -30.86 -1.35 -7.04
C ASP A 83 -29.33 -1.47 -6.93
N SER A 84 -28.60 -0.91 -7.89
CA SER A 84 -27.13 -0.96 -7.94
C SER A 84 -26.44 -0.23 -6.76
N ASN A 85 -27.17 0.51 -5.92
CA ASN A 85 -26.62 1.04 -4.67
C ASN A 85 -26.44 -0.02 -3.59
N VAL A 86 -27.20 -1.11 -3.66
CA VAL A 86 -27.16 -2.19 -2.67
C VAL A 86 -26.10 -3.22 -3.07
N ILE A 87 -25.10 -3.37 -2.20
CA ILE A 87 -23.97 -4.28 -2.38
C ILE A 87 -23.80 -5.10 -1.11
N TYR A 88 -23.59 -6.40 -1.27
CA TYR A 88 -23.20 -7.29 -0.17
C TYR A 88 -21.81 -7.87 -0.44
N ALA A 89 -20.96 -7.85 0.58
CA ALA A 89 -19.63 -8.44 0.57
C ALA A 89 -19.52 -9.47 1.69
N GLY A 90 -19.13 -10.70 1.35
CA GLY A 90 -18.85 -11.78 2.29
C GLY A 90 -17.35 -11.91 2.49
N THR A 91 -16.91 -11.90 3.75
CA THR A 91 -15.48 -11.98 4.08
C THR A 91 -15.00 -13.42 4.27
N GLY A 92 -13.71 -13.64 3.98
CA GLY A 92 -13.08 -14.95 3.91
C GLY A 92 -13.47 -15.73 2.66
N GLU A 93 -12.55 -16.48 2.07
CA GLU A 93 -12.74 -17.17 0.78
C GLU A 93 -12.92 -18.70 0.90
N SER A 94 -13.64 -19.31 -0.07
CA SER A 94 -13.81 -20.77 -0.14
C SER A 94 -12.69 -21.49 -0.94
N THR A 95 -11.85 -20.72 -1.62
CA THR A 95 -10.62 -21.10 -2.32
C THR A 95 -9.46 -21.27 -1.34
N ILE A 96 -9.60 -22.23 -0.41
CA ILE A 96 -8.78 -22.42 0.79
C ILE A 96 -7.31 -22.86 0.54
N ARG A 97 -6.52 -22.01 -0.12
CA ARG A 97 -5.08 -22.18 -0.36
C ARG A 97 -4.29 -22.10 0.96
N GLY A 98 -3.01 -22.44 0.94
CA GLY A 98 -2.15 -22.48 2.12
C GLY A 98 -1.99 -21.13 2.86
N ASP A 99 -2.31 -20.02 2.23
CA ASP A 99 -2.21 -18.67 2.77
C ASP A 99 -3.57 -17.99 2.98
N VAL A 100 -4.66 -18.76 2.91
CA VAL A 100 -6.04 -18.26 3.09
C VAL A 100 -6.20 -17.54 4.44
N SER A 101 -6.82 -16.37 4.36
CA SER A 101 -7.16 -15.50 5.49
C SER A 101 -8.62 -15.72 5.90
N TYR A 102 -8.94 -15.52 7.18
CA TYR A 102 -10.31 -15.63 7.66
C TYR A 102 -11.09 -14.32 7.47
N GLY A 103 -12.39 -14.47 7.28
CA GLY A 103 -13.39 -13.42 7.35
C GLY A 103 -14.05 -13.30 8.72
N ASP A 104 -14.82 -12.24 8.84
CA ASP A 104 -15.61 -11.82 9.99
C ASP A 104 -17.11 -11.65 9.64
N GLY A 105 -17.60 -12.17 8.52
CA GLY A 105 -19.03 -12.24 8.17
C GLY A 105 -19.42 -11.44 6.94
N VAL A 106 -20.59 -10.80 6.97
CA VAL A 106 -21.14 -10.05 5.82
C VAL A 106 -21.14 -8.55 6.09
N TYR A 107 -20.80 -7.77 5.08
CA TYR A 107 -20.99 -6.32 5.05
C TYR A 107 -21.98 -5.93 3.97
N GLY A 108 -22.79 -4.91 4.25
CA GLY A 108 -23.73 -4.31 3.31
C GLY A 108 -23.43 -2.84 3.07
N SER A 109 -23.65 -2.38 1.85
CA SER A 109 -23.68 -0.98 1.46
C SER A 109 -24.99 -0.67 0.77
N THR A 110 -25.55 0.51 1.01
CA THR A 110 -26.76 1.03 0.33
C THR A 110 -26.48 2.33 -0.42
N ASP A 111 -25.20 2.65 -0.66
CA ASP A 111 -24.74 3.88 -1.30
C ASP A 111 -23.63 3.63 -2.33
N ALA A 112 -23.65 2.43 -2.93
CA ALA A 112 -22.70 1.95 -3.93
C ALA A 112 -21.25 1.84 -3.43
N GLY A 113 -21.08 1.42 -2.18
CA GLY A 113 -19.80 1.18 -1.52
C GLY A 113 -19.14 2.43 -0.93
N ARG A 114 -19.84 3.56 -0.79
CA ARG A 114 -19.27 4.75 -0.13
C ARG A 114 -19.19 4.56 1.39
N SER A 115 -20.13 3.82 1.95
CA SER A 115 -20.12 3.36 3.34
C SER A 115 -20.58 1.90 3.44
N TRP A 116 -20.15 1.24 4.52
CA TRP A 116 -20.46 -0.16 4.79
C TRP A 116 -20.90 -0.38 6.23
N THR A 117 -21.80 -1.33 6.43
CA THR A 117 -22.28 -1.78 7.74
C THR A 117 -22.03 -3.28 7.89
N HIS A 118 -21.52 -3.71 9.05
CA HIS A 118 -21.41 -5.14 9.38
C HIS A 118 -22.80 -5.73 9.65
N LEU A 119 -23.15 -6.81 8.97
CA LEU A 119 -24.48 -7.45 8.97
C LEU A 119 -24.50 -8.80 9.71
N GLY A 120 -23.47 -9.12 10.49
CA GLY A 120 -23.39 -10.36 11.27
C GLY A 120 -22.72 -11.52 10.53
N LEU A 121 -23.04 -12.75 10.93
CA LEU A 121 -22.41 -14.00 10.46
C LEU A 121 -20.91 -14.13 10.77
N LYS A 122 -20.44 -13.54 11.87
CA LYS A 122 -19.01 -13.48 12.21
C LYS A 122 -18.28 -14.84 12.25
N GLU A 123 -18.92 -15.85 12.82
CA GLU A 123 -18.30 -17.16 12.98
C GLU A 123 -18.38 -18.04 11.71
N THR A 124 -18.91 -17.53 10.59
CA THR A 124 -18.84 -18.28 9.32
C THR A 124 -17.43 -18.37 8.79
N ARG A 125 -16.56 -17.39 9.09
CA ARG A 125 -15.14 -17.30 8.70
C ARG A 125 -14.83 -17.33 7.19
N HIS A 126 -15.47 -18.16 6.39
CA HIS A 126 -15.27 -18.24 4.95
C HIS A 126 -16.63 -18.30 4.26
N ILE A 127 -16.87 -17.35 3.35
CA ILE A 127 -18.11 -17.22 2.59
C ILE A 127 -17.76 -17.45 1.12
N GLY A 128 -18.44 -18.42 0.49
CA GLY A 128 -18.15 -18.81 -0.89
C GLY A 128 -18.97 -18.05 -1.94
N LYS A 129 -20.24 -17.70 -1.61
CA LYS A 129 -21.13 -17.04 -2.58
C LYS A 129 -22.22 -16.24 -1.88
N ILE A 130 -22.64 -15.14 -2.52
CA ILE A 130 -23.82 -14.36 -2.15
C ILE A 130 -24.75 -14.34 -3.37
N CYS A 131 -26.04 -14.58 -3.15
CA CYS A 131 -27.07 -14.50 -4.17
C CYS A 131 -28.19 -13.57 -3.68
N ILE A 132 -28.48 -12.53 -4.45
CA ILE A 132 -29.50 -11.53 -4.14
C ILE A 132 -30.71 -11.80 -5.03
N HIS A 133 -31.92 -11.71 -4.47
CA HIS A 133 -33.16 -11.85 -5.24
C HIS A 133 -33.23 -10.77 -6.34
N PRO A 134 -33.67 -11.11 -7.57
CA PRO A 134 -33.55 -10.22 -8.74
C PRO A 134 -34.36 -8.92 -8.58
N ASP A 135 -35.51 -8.98 -7.92
CA ASP A 135 -36.45 -7.86 -7.81
C ASP A 135 -36.49 -7.20 -6.42
N ASP A 136 -35.82 -7.78 -5.41
CA ASP A 136 -35.91 -7.33 -4.01
C ASP A 136 -34.55 -7.47 -3.32
N PRO A 137 -33.82 -6.36 -3.07
CA PRO A 137 -32.47 -6.43 -2.52
C PRO A 137 -32.43 -6.82 -1.03
N ASP A 138 -33.58 -6.86 -0.33
CA ASP A 138 -33.65 -7.26 1.08
C ASP A 138 -33.66 -8.79 1.25
N ILE A 139 -34.02 -9.52 0.19
CA ILE A 139 -33.97 -10.98 0.15
C ILE A 139 -32.61 -11.42 -0.41
N VAL A 140 -31.74 -11.89 0.49
CA VAL A 140 -30.37 -12.26 0.16
C VAL A 140 -29.98 -13.58 0.82
N TYR A 141 -29.20 -14.39 0.09
CA TYR A 141 -28.70 -15.69 0.52
C TYR A 141 -27.17 -15.69 0.58
N VAL A 142 -26.62 -16.36 1.58
CA VAL A 142 -25.18 -16.50 1.82
C VAL A 142 -24.85 -17.97 1.89
N ALA A 143 -23.97 -18.44 1.00
CA ALA A 143 -23.36 -19.77 1.08
C ALA A 143 -22.09 -19.68 1.95
N ALA A 144 -22.20 -20.17 3.19
CA ALA A 144 -21.12 -20.15 4.17
C ALA A 144 -20.44 -21.52 4.26
N LEU A 145 -19.14 -21.55 3.93
CA LEU A 145 -18.32 -22.74 4.07
C LEU A 145 -18.13 -23.07 5.55
N GLY A 146 -17.97 -22.06 6.41
CA GLY A 146 -17.58 -22.22 7.80
C GLY A 146 -16.07 -22.08 8.00
N ASP A 147 -15.62 -22.39 9.21
CA ASP A 147 -14.20 -22.42 9.53
C ASP A 147 -13.49 -23.50 8.71
N ALA A 148 -12.55 -23.13 7.83
CA ALA A 148 -11.81 -24.10 7.02
C ALA A 148 -10.87 -24.99 7.87
N PHE A 149 -10.55 -24.55 9.09
CA PHE A 149 -9.52 -25.11 9.95
C PHE A 149 -10.06 -26.02 11.06
N GLY A 150 -11.37 -26.01 11.32
CA GLY A 150 -12.00 -26.86 12.33
C GLY A 150 -13.52 -26.90 12.24
N PRO A 151 -14.20 -27.78 12.99
CA PRO A 151 -15.66 -27.87 13.00
C PRO A 151 -16.31 -26.65 13.65
N ASN A 152 -17.42 -26.20 13.07
CA ASN A 152 -18.26 -25.12 13.61
C ASN A 152 -19.70 -25.24 13.08
N GLU A 153 -20.67 -24.65 13.78
CA GLU A 153 -22.09 -24.73 13.45
C GLU A 153 -22.52 -23.71 12.38
N GLU A 154 -21.74 -22.65 12.19
CA GLU A 154 -22.03 -21.54 11.27
C GLU A 154 -21.64 -21.89 9.83
N ARG A 155 -22.28 -22.93 9.31
CA ARG A 155 -22.15 -23.48 7.96
C ARG A 155 -23.49 -23.56 7.26
N GLY A 156 -23.45 -23.65 5.94
CA GLY A 156 -24.63 -23.88 5.11
C GLY A 156 -25.16 -22.61 4.46
N VAL A 157 -26.44 -22.61 4.09
CA VAL A 157 -27.09 -21.45 3.47
C VAL A 157 -27.83 -20.65 4.52
N PHE A 158 -27.52 -19.36 4.60
CA PHE A 158 -28.24 -18.37 5.39
C PHE A 158 -29.07 -17.49 4.47
N ARG A 159 -30.30 -17.15 4.89
CA ARG A 159 -31.22 -16.26 4.17
C ARG A 159 -31.62 -15.10 5.06
N SER A 160 -31.58 -13.89 4.51
CA SER A 160 -32.24 -12.70 5.05
C SER A 160 -33.47 -12.35 4.21
N LYS A 161 -34.45 -11.70 4.83
CA LYS A 161 -35.60 -11.06 4.17
C LYS A 161 -35.75 -9.58 4.57
N ASP A 162 -34.72 -8.99 5.18
CA ASP A 162 -34.76 -7.63 5.75
C ASP A 162 -33.45 -6.84 5.52
N GLY A 163 -32.71 -7.18 4.46
CA GLY A 163 -31.47 -6.50 4.09
C GLY A 163 -30.25 -6.92 4.91
N GLY A 164 -30.28 -8.10 5.52
CA GLY A 164 -29.20 -8.69 6.31
C GLY A 164 -29.21 -8.26 7.78
N LYS A 165 -30.30 -7.67 8.27
CA LYS A 165 -30.46 -7.35 9.70
C LYS A 165 -30.67 -8.62 10.51
N THR A 166 -31.35 -9.62 9.94
CA THR A 166 -31.50 -10.94 10.54
C THR A 166 -31.23 -12.05 9.53
N TRP A 167 -30.71 -13.18 10.03
CA TRP A 167 -30.33 -14.32 9.20
C TRP A 167 -30.98 -15.60 9.71
N GLN A 168 -31.62 -16.34 8.80
CA GLN A 168 -32.15 -17.67 9.02
C GLN A 168 -31.24 -18.71 8.36
N LYS A 169 -30.76 -19.70 9.11
CA LYS A 169 -30.09 -20.87 8.53
C LYS A 169 -31.14 -21.77 7.87
N VAL A 170 -31.13 -21.86 6.54
CA VAL A 170 -32.17 -22.53 5.74
C VAL A 170 -31.72 -23.86 5.13
N LEU A 171 -30.41 -24.07 4.98
CA LEU A 171 -29.83 -25.36 4.59
C LEU A 171 -28.59 -25.63 5.42
N TYR A 172 -28.52 -26.81 6.04
CA TYR A 172 -27.41 -27.23 6.88
C TYR A 172 -27.26 -28.75 6.84
N ARG A 173 -26.01 -29.24 6.85
CA ARG A 173 -25.71 -30.68 6.85
C ARG A 173 -25.12 -31.14 8.18
N ASN A 174 -23.96 -30.59 8.56
CA ASN A 174 -23.24 -30.92 9.79
C ASN A 174 -22.08 -29.92 10.02
N PRO A 175 -21.35 -29.98 11.16
CA PRO A 175 -20.28 -29.04 11.47
C PRO A 175 -19.00 -29.16 10.63
N ASN A 176 -18.94 -30.14 9.72
CA ASN A 176 -17.77 -30.40 8.87
C ASN A 176 -18.00 -30.08 7.39
N ALA A 177 -19.22 -29.74 7.00
CA ALA A 177 -19.58 -29.50 5.61
C ALA A 177 -20.43 -28.24 5.50
N GLY A 178 -20.00 -27.28 4.69
CA GLY A 178 -20.67 -25.99 4.52
C GLY A 178 -20.95 -25.65 3.07
N ALA A 179 -21.80 -24.66 2.85
CA ALA A 179 -22.20 -24.28 1.51
C ALA A 179 -21.11 -23.45 0.84
N VAL A 180 -20.81 -23.73 -0.43
CA VAL A 180 -19.78 -23.01 -1.20
C VAL A 180 -20.32 -22.31 -2.43
N ASP A 181 -21.45 -22.77 -2.95
CA ASP A 181 -22.09 -22.14 -4.10
C ASP A 181 -23.62 -22.14 -3.94
N ILE A 182 -24.25 -21.14 -4.56
CA ILE A 182 -25.70 -21.02 -4.63
C ILE A 182 -26.09 -20.23 -5.88
N SER A 183 -27.05 -20.76 -6.62
CA SER A 183 -27.57 -20.15 -7.86
C SER A 183 -29.10 -20.15 -7.83
N MET A 184 -29.68 -19.04 -8.29
CA MET A 184 -31.13 -18.80 -8.33
C MET A 184 -31.57 -18.61 -9.78
N ASP A 185 -32.74 -19.13 -10.14
CA ASP A 185 -33.38 -18.81 -11.41
C ASP A 185 -33.92 -17.36 -11.34
N PRO A 186 -33.37 -16.39 -12.09
CA PRO A 186 -33.85 -15.02 -12.06
C PRO A 186 -35.26 -14.86 -12.66
N ASN A 187 -35.71 -15.80 -13.51
CA ASN A 187 -37.06 -15.79 -14.07
C ASN A 187 -38.10 -16.42 -13.12
N ASN A 188 -37.65 -17.19 -12.14
CA ASN A 188 -38.50 -17.75 -11.09
C ASN A 188 -37.70 -17.94 -9.79
N PRO A 189 -37.59 -16.88 -8.95
CA PRO A 189 -36.69 -16.86 -7.80
C PRO A 189 -37.09 -17.80 -6.64
N ARG A 190 -38.17 -18.59 -6.80
CA ARG A 190 -38.48 -19.72 -5.92
C ARG A 190 -37.55 -20.91 -6.14
N ILE A 191 -36.90 -20.99 -7.31
CA ILE A 191 -36.03 -22.10 -7.69
C ILE A 191 -34.58 -21.73 -7.34
N LEU A 192 -33.97 -22.51 -6.45
CA LEU A 192 -32.58 -22.36 -6.06
C LEU A 192 -31.85 -23.70 -6.10
N PHE A 193 -30.56 -23.63 -6.42
CA PHE A 193 -29.62 -24.73 -6.28
C PHE A 193 -28.50 -24.32 -5.34
N ALA A 194 -28.12 -25.17 -4.41
CA ALA A 194 -27.02 -24.92 -3.49
C ALA A 194 -26.14 -26.17 -3.36
N THR A 195 -24.86 -25.96 -3.10
CA THR A 195 -23.88 -27.05 -2.94
C THR A 195 -23.24 -26.98 -1.58
N ILE A 196 -23.12 -28.14 -0.92
CA ILE A 196 -22.39 -28.31 0.34
C ILE A 196 -21.11 -29.07 0.05
N TRP A 197 -20.00 -28.64 0.64
CA TRP A 197 -18.67 -29.24 0.51
C TRP A 197 -18.11 -29.58 1.89
N GLN A 198 -17.75 -30.84 2.09
CA GLN A 198 -16.98 -31.27 3.25
C GLN A 198 -15.48 -31.11 2.96
N THR A 199 -14.80 -30.28 3.75
CA THR A 199 -13.37 -30.00 3.58
C THR A 199 -12.67 -29.56 4.87
N ARG A 200 -11.35 -29.71 4.89
CA ARG A 200 -10.45 -29.22 5.94
C ARG A 200 -9.12 -28.76 5.36
N ARG A 201 -8.56 -27.68 5.91
CA ARG A 201 -7.19 -27.23 5.68
C ARG A 201 -6.40 -27.24 6.99
N SER A 202 -5.20 -27.80 6.97
CA SER A 202 -4.20 -27.67 8.02
C SER A 202 -2.90 -27.09 7.45
N PHE A 203 -1.83 -27.02 8.25
CA PHE A 203 -0.51 -26.62 7.74
C PHE A 203 0.09 -27.63 6.76
N TRP A 204 -0.30 -28.91 6.84
CA TRP A 204 0.32 -30.03 6.13
C TRP A 204 -0.63 -30.79 5.20
N ASN A 205 -1.92 -30.47 5.23
CA ASN A 205 -2.91 -31.21 4.47
C ASN A 205 -4.07 -30.33 4.04
N LEU A 206 -4.59 -30.64 2.86
CA LEU A 206 -5.90 -30.27 2.39
C LEU A 206 -6.71 -31.56 2.20
N SER A 207 -7.95 -31.57 2.65
CA SER A 207 -8.87 -32.66 2.34
C SER A 207 -10.05 -32.12 1.55
N SER A 208 -10.23 -32.55 0.31
CA SER A 208 -11.42 -32.27 -0.50
C SER A 208 -12.33 -33.49 -0.58
N GLY A 209 -13.59 -33.29 -0.20
CA GLY A 209 -14.66 -34.28 -0.34
C GLY A 209 -14.91 -35.11 0.91
N GLY A 210 -16.16 -35.54 1.06
CA GLY A 210 -16.65 -36.25 2.22
C GLY A 210 -18.14 -36.62 2.09
N PRO A 211 -18.67 -37.48 2.97
CA PRO A 211 -20.09 -37.86 2.98
C PRO A 211 -21.04 -36.68 3.26
N GLY A 212 -20.52 -35.55 3.78
CA GLY A 212 -21.26 -34.32 3.94
C GLY A 212 -21.45 -33.51 2.66
N SER A 213 -20.70 -33.79 1.60
CA SER A 213 -20.82 -33.06 0.33
C SER A 213 -22.08 -33.46 -0.44
N GLY A 214 -22.68 -32.51 -1.18
CA GLY A 214 -23.86 -32.80 -2.01
C GLY A 214 -24.45 -31.57 -2.69
N MET A 215 -25.36 -31.81 -3.63
CA MET A 215 -26.13 -30.76 -4.32
C MET A 215 -27.60 -30.83 -3.92
N PHE A 216 -28.20 -29.67 -3.68
CA PHE A 216 -29.55 -29.49 -3.19
C PHE A 216 -30.34 -28.53 -4.08
N ARG A 217 -31.65 -28.76 -4.17
CA ARG A 217 -32.59 -27.89 -4.87
C ARG A 217 -33.71 -27.46 -3.95
N SER A 218 -34.13 -26.21 -4.06
CA SER A 218 -35.38 -25.69 -3.49
C SER A 218 -36.30 -25.21 -4.61
N LEU A 219 -37.62 -25.37 -4.40
CA LEU A 219 -38.67 -24.92 -5.31
C LEU A 219 -39.62 -23.90 -4.65
N ASP A 220 -39.33 -23.48 -3.42
CA ASP A 220 -40.16 -22.62 -2.58
C ASP A 220 -39.39 -21.44 -1.96
N GLY A 221 -38.27 -21.03 -2.57
CA GLY A 221 -37.48 -19.90 -2.06
C GLY A 221 -36.61 -20.28 -0.85
N GLY A 222 -36.21 -21.53 -0.74
CA GLY A 222 -35.31 -22.04 0.29
C GLY A 222 -35.99 -22.39 1.62
N ASP A 223 -37.33 -22.48 1.68
CA ASP A 223 -38.03 -22.96 2.88
C ASP A 223 -37.87 -24.48 3.04
N THR A 224 -37.84 -25.21 1.92
CA THR A 224 -37.50 -26.64 1.88
C THR A 224 -36.43 -26.93 0.83
N TRP A 225 -35.66 -28.01 1.07
CA TRP A 225 -34.54 -28.43 0.22
C TRP A 225 -34.57 -29.94 -0.02
N GLU A 226 -34.34 -30.33 -1.27
CA GLU A 226 -34.25 -31.71 -1.73
C GLU A 226 -32.82 -32.02 -2.20
N GLU A 227 -32.24 -33.12 -1.71
CA GLU A 227 -30.91 -33.58 -2.13
C GLU A 227 -31.00 -34.28 -3.50
N LEU A 228 -30.19 -33.81 -4.46
CA LEU A 228 -30.14 -34.33 -5.83
C LEU A 228 -29.04 -35.36 -6.05
N SER A 229 -27.98 -35.35 -5.22
CA SER A 229 -26.84 -36.26 -5.33
C SER A 229 -27.29 -37.73 -5.40
N GLY A 230 -26.81 -38.46 -6.42
CA GLY A 230 -27.16 -39.87 -6.67
C GLY A 230 -28.49 -40.10 -7.41
N ARG A 231 -29.21 -39.06 -7.82
CA ARG A 231 -30.48 -39.18 -8.54
C ARG A 231 -30.30 -38.97 -10.04
N ASN A 232 -31.04 -39.75 -10.84
CA ASN A 232 -31.34 -39.51 -12.26
C ASN A 232 -30.17 -38.95 -13.09
N GLY A 233 -29.01 -39.64 -13.06
CA GLY A 233 -27.83 -39.31 -13.87
C GLY A 233 -26.75 -38.48 -13.15
N LEU A 234 -27.05 -37.90 -11.98
CA LEU A 234 -26.06 -37.22 -11.15
C LEU A 234 -25.35 -38.23 -10.22
N PRO A 235 -24.02 -38.17 -10.04
CA PRO A 235 -23.30 -39.13 -9.21
C PRO A 235 -23.68 -39.01 -7.73
N GLY A 236 -23.71 -40.16 -7.05
CA GLY A 236 -23.72 -40.27 -5.59
C GLY A 236 -22.41 -40.86 -5.06
N GLY A 237 -22.35 -41.13 -3.75
CA GLY A 237 -21.13 -41.61 -3.09
C GLY A 237 -20.26 -40.45 -2.59
N MET A 238 -18.93 -40.60 -2.67
CA MET A 238 -18.00 -39.55 -2.27
C MET A 238 -17.98 -38.40 -3.29
N LEU A 239 -18.37 -37.21 -2.85
CA LEU A 239 -18.39 -35.99 -3.67
C LEU A 239 -17.47 -34.92 -3.09
N GLY A 240 -16.88 -34.12 -3.96
CA GLY A 240 -16.00 -33.00 -3.64
C GLY A 240 -16.66 -31.64 -3.78
N LYS A 241 -15.90 -30.63 -4.20
CA LYS A 241 -16.46 -29.29 -4.48
C LYS A 241 -17.36 -29.36 -5.72
N ILE A 242 -18.46 -28.61 -5.71
CA ILE A 242 -19.43 -28.54 -6.82
C ILE A 242 -19.76 -27.07 -7.07
N GLY A 243 -19.57 -26.62 -8.30
CA GLY A 243 -20.07 -25.33 -8.80
C GLY A 243 -21.37 -25.53 -9.56
N VAL A 244 -22.31 -24.61 -9.41
CA VAL A 244 -23.64 -24.71 -10.03
C VAL A 244 -24.10 -23.36 -10.60
N SER A 245 -24.66 -23.38 -11.81
CA SER A 245 -25.16 -22.18 -12.47
C SER A 245 -26.45 -22.44 -13.23
N VAL A 246 -27.52 -21.73 -12.83
CA VAL A 246 -28.80 -21.71 -13.52
C VAL A 246 -28.72 -20.80 -14.74
N SER A 247 -29.27 -21.23 -15.88
CA SER A 247 -29.32 -20.41 -17.09
C SER A 247 -30.48 -19.42 -17.03
N GLU A 248 -30.17 -18.13 -17.11
CA GLU A 248 -31.17 -17.07 -17.28
C GLU A 248 -31.78 -17.08 -18.69
N ALA A 249 -30.99 -17.47 -19.70
CA ALA A 249 -31.42 -17.50 -21.09
C ALA A 249 -32.41 -18.62 -21.43
N LEU A 250 -32.46 -19.69 -20.64
CA LEU A 250 -33.39 -20.81 -20.84
C LEU A 250 -33.82 -21.43 -19.51
N CYS A 251 -35.06 -21.17 -19.11
CA CYS A 251 -35.65 -21.75 -17.90
C CYS A 251 -35.58 -23.28 -17.94
N GLY A 252 -35.25 -23.90 -16.80
CA GLY A 252 -35.04 -25.35 -16.67
C GLY A 252 -33.60 -25.79 -16.88
N ARG A 253 -32.78 -25.01 -17.58
CA ARG A 253 -31.37 -25.36 -17.82
C ARG A 253 -30.48 -25.00 -16.64
N VAL A 254 -29.72 -25.98 -16.17
CA VAL A 254 -28.71 -25.80 -15.10
C VAL A 254 -27.45 -26.57 -15.47
N TYR A 255 -26.30 -25.95 -15.23
CA TYR A 255 -24.99 -26.58 -15.35
C TYR A 255 -24.41 -26.86 -13.97
N ALA A 256 -23.76 -28.01 -13.80
CA ALA A 256 -23.04 -28.37 -12.59
C ALA A 256 -21.66 -28.93 -12.94
N LEU A 257 -20.61 -28.31 -12.39
CA LEU A 257 -19.23 -28.78 -12.51
C LEU A 257 -18.86 -29.47 -11.18
N LEU A 258 -18.51 -30.75 -11.23
CA LEU A 258 -18.52 -31.60 -10.04
C LEU A 258 -17.25 -32.43 -9.89
N GLU A 259 -16.63 -32.37 -8.72
CA GLU A 259 -15.55 -33.26 -8.28
C GLU A 259 -16.12 -34.60 -7.76
N ALA A 260 -15.70 -35.71 -8.37
CA ALA A 260 -16.06 -37.07 -7.98
C ALA A 260 -15.01 -38.10 -8.41
N GLU A 261 -15.21 -39.36 -8.00
CA GLU A 261 -14.31 -40.47 -8.32
C GLU A 261 -14.35 -40.87 -9.81
N GLY A 262 -13.17 -41.20 -10.36
CA GLY A 262 -13.04 -41.79 -11.69
C GLY A 262 -13.67 -40.92 -12.78
N ASP A 263 -14.45 -41.53 -13.66
CA ASP A 263 -15.06 -40.85 -14.83
C ASP A 263 -16.34 -40.05 -14.47
N LYS A 264 -16.73 -40.01 -13.19
CA LYS A 264 -17.89 -39.23 -12.71
C LYS A 264 -17.58 -37.75 -12.50
N ILE A 265 -16.31 -37.37 -12.51
CA ILE A 265 -15.89 -35.97 -12.48
C ILE A 265 -16.15 -35.31 -13.83
N GLY A 266 -16.63 -34.06 -13.82
CA GLY A 266 -16.81 -33.29 -15.04
C GLY A 266 -18.02 -32.38 -15.00
N LEU A 267 -18.44 -31.97 -16.19
CA LEU A 267 -19.54 -31.03 -16.40
C LEU A 267 -20.83 -31.79 -16.70
N TYR A 268 -21.88 -31.44 -15.96
CA TYR A 268 -23.22 -31.98 -16.08
C TYR A 268 -24.20 -30.88 -16.48
N ARG A 269 -25.27 -31.28 -17.17
CA ARG A 269 -26.38 -30.40 -17.56
C ARG A 269 -27.72 -31.10 -17.28
N THR A 270 -28.70 -30.30 -16.88
CA THR A 270 -30.12 -30.62 -16.88
C THR A 270 -30.85 -29.58 -17.70
N ASP A 271 -31.98 -29.94 -18.31
CA ASP A 271 -32.89 -29.04 -19.03
C ASP A 271 -34.30 -29.03 -18.38
N ASP A 272 -34.45 -29.65 -17.21
CA ASP A 272 -35.72 -29.87 -16.50
C ASP A 272 -35.62 -29.60 -14.99
N TYR A 273 -34.92 -28.52 -14.62
CA TYR A 273 -34.76 -28.07 -13.23
C TYR A 273 -34.13 -29.13 -12.31
N GLY A 274 -33.27 -29.99 -12.84
CA GLY A 274 -32.50 -30.97 -12.07
C GLY A 274 -33.19 -32.31 -11.85
N ASP A 275 -34.32 -32.59 -12.52
CA ASP A 275 -34.98 -33.88 -12.45
C ASP A 275 -34.20 -34.97 -13.21
N HIS A 276 -33.55 -34.62 -14.33
CA HIS A 276 -32.65 -35.50 -15.08
C HIS A 276 -31.34 -34.79 -15.45
N TRP A 277 -30.21 -35.46 -15.19
CA TRP A 277 -28.86 -34.96 -15.47
C TRP A 277 -28.16 -35.81 -16.51
N ILE A 278 -27.43 -35.13 -17.39
CA ILE A 278 -26.52 -35.75 -18.36
C ILE A 278 -25.10 -35.24 -18.13
N GLN A 279 -24.12 -36.13 -18.11
CA GLN A 279 -22.71 -35.74 -18.13
C GLN A 279 -22.36 -35.33 -19.56
N ILE A 280 -22.18 -34.04 -19.78
CA ILE A 280 -21.94 -33.48 -21.11
C ILE A 280 -20.45 -33.43 -21.46
N SER A 281 -19.56 -33.38 -20.45
CA SER A 281 -18.11 -33.45 -20.67
C SER A 281 -17.39 -34.11 -19.49
N GLN A 282 -16.50 -35.06 -19.82
CA GLN A 282 -15.54 -35.69 -18.92
C GLN A 282 -14.13 -35.09 -19.02
N ASN A 283 -13.96 -34.01 -19.79
CA ASN A 283 -12.64 -33.44 -20.05
C ASN A 283 -12.02 -32.91 -18.74
N ARG A 284 -10.88 -33.49 -18.36
CA ARG A 284 -10.13 -33.14 -17.15
C ARG A 284 -9.54 -31.74 -17.16
N ASP A 285 -9.39 -31.13 -18.34
CA ASP A 285 -8.93 -29.74 -18.46
C ASP A 285 -9.92 -28.73 -17.85
N LEU A 286 -11.18 -29.13 -17.65
CA LEU A 286 -12.19 -28.34 -16.94
C LEU A 286 -12.10 -28.50 -15.41
N MET A 287 -11.28 -29.43 -14.91
CA MET A 287 -11.20 -29.82 -13.51
C MET A 287 -9.74 -29.98 -13.05
N HIS A 288 -9.01 -28.86 -13.05
CA HIS A 288 -7.71 -28.79 -12.41
C HIS A 288 -7.94 -28.41 -10.93
N ARG A 289 -7.14 -28.94 -9.99
CA ARG A 289 -7.21 -28.66 -8.53
C ARG A 289 -8.63 -28.29 -8.03
N PRO A 290 -9.61 -29.22 -8.02
CA PRO A 290 -11.03 -28.87 -7.87
C PRO A 290 -11.39 -28.05 -6.63
N PHE A 291 -10.70 -28.26 -5.50
CA PHE A 291 -10.89 -27.43 -4.30
C PHE A 291 -10.72 -25.92 -4.57
N TYR A 292 -9.86 -25.58 -5.55
CA TYR A 292 -9.49 -24.22 -5.91
C TYR A 292 -10.45 -23.71 -7.00
N TYR A 293 -10.61 -24.42 -8.13
CA TYR A 293 -11.23 -23.86 -9.34
C TYR A 293 -12.65 -24.28 -9.70
N THR A 294 -13.38 -25.06 -8.90
CA THR A 294 -14.68 -25.62 -9.36
C THR A 294 -15.79 -24.55 -9.51
N HIS A 295 -15.82 -23.87 -10.66
CA HIS A 295 -16.69 -22.73 -10.96
C HIS A 295 -17.23 -22.80 -12.40
N VAL A 296 -18.53 -22.61 -12.57
CA VAL A 296 -19.23 -22.65 -13.86
C VAL A 296 -20.22 -21.48 -13.95
N PHE A 297 -20.35 -20.89 -15.13
CA PHE A 297 -21.16 -19.69 -15.36
C PHE A 297 -21.93 -19.84 -16.68
N ALA A 298 -23.26 -19.92 -16.59
CA ALA A 298 -24.13 -19.82 -17.76
C ALA A 298 -24.14 -18.39 -18.30
N ASP A 299 -24.09 -18.23 -19.62
CA ASP A 299 -24.27 -16.91 -20.25
C ASP A 299 -25.73 -16.46 -20.11
N PRO A 300 -25.99 -15.24 -19.60
CA PRO A 300 -27.35 -14.79 -19.34
C PRO A 300 -28.14 -14.46 -20.62
N GLY A 301 -27.48 -14.25 -21.76
CA GLY A 301 -28.12 -13.95 -23.04
C GLY A 301 -28.14 -15.11 -24.04
N HIS A 302 -27.39 -16.20 -23.81
CA HIS A 302 -27.23 -17.30 -24.76
C HIS A 302 -27.24 -18.67 -24.07
N ALA A 303 -28.35 -19.41 -24.19
CA ALA A 303 -28.61 -20.65 -23.46
C ALA A 303 -27.56 -21.78 -23.65
N ASP A 304 -26.90 -21.82 -24.81
CA ASP A 304 -25.86 -22.81 -25.14
C ASP A 304 -24.44 -22.31 -24.81
N THR A 305 -24.29 -21.08 -24.33
CA THR A 305 -22.98 -20.56 -23.93
C THR A 305 -22.74 -20.76 -22.44
N VAL A 306 -21.61 -21.38 -22.10
CA VAL A 306 -21.19 -21.63 -20.71
C VAL A 306 -19.69 -21.40 -20.59
N CYS A 307 -19.29 -20.73 -19.51
CA CYS A 307 -17.90 -20.50 -19.15
C CYS A 307 -17.52 -21.35 -17.94
N VAL A 308 -16.30 -21.85 -17.91
CA VAL A 308 -15.69 -22.52 -16.76
C VAL A 308 -14.41 -21.77 -16.43
N THR A 309 -14.30 -21.25 -15.20
CA THR A 309 -13.06 -20.64 -14.74
C THR A 309 -12.22 -21.70 -14.05
N ASN A 310 -11.02 -21.93 -14.56
CA ASN A 310 -10.06 -22.89 -14.04
C ASN A 310 -8.64 -22.31 -14.14
N LEU A 311 -7.59 -23.14 -13.98
CA LEU A 311 -6.22 -22.75 -14.34
C LEU A 311 -6.19 -21.96 -15.65
N GLN A 312 -6.95 -22.44 -16.64
CA GLN A 312 -7.33 -21.68 -17.83
C GLN A 312 -8.82 -21.31 -17.76
N MET A 313 -9.21 -20.19 -18.37
CA MET A 313 -10.62 -19.87 -18.57
C MET A 313 -11.12 -20.54 -19.86
N TRP A 314 -12.23 -21.26 -19.77
CA TRP A 314 -12.81 -22.01 -20.88
C TRP A 314 -14.18 -21.46 -21.25
N LYS A 315 -14.50 -21.45 -22.54
CA LYS A 315 -15.82 -21.09 -23.07
C LYS A 315 -16.32 -22.14 -24.05
N SER A 316 -17.58 -22.53 -23.88
CA SER A 316 -18.35 -23.34 -24.83
C SER A 316 -19.49 -22.50 -25.40
N THR A 317 -19.91 -22.80 -26.62
CA THR A 317 -21.10 -22.21 -27.29
C THR A 317 -22.05 -23.27 -27.84
N ASP A 318 -21.90 -24.53 -27.42
CA ASP A 318 -22.66 -25.69 -27.88
C ASP A 318 -23.26 -26.50 -26.71
N GLY A 319 -23.58 -25.78 -25.62
CA GLY A 319 -24.19 -26.35 -24.43
C GLY A 319 -23.22 -27.16 -23.57
N GLY A 320 -21.91 -26.85 -23.65
CA GLY A 320 -20.82 -27.43 -22.85
C GLY A 320 -20.21 -28.71 -23.43
N ALA A 321 -20.43 -29.02 -24.72
CA ALA A 321 -19.86 -30.20 -25.36
C ALA A 321 -18.41 -29.98 -25.80
N ASN A 322 -18.08 -28.80 -26.35
CA ASN A 322 -16.74 -28.42 -26.76
C ASN A 322 -16.32 -27.07 -26.16
N PHE A 323 -15.02 -26.90 -25.91
CA PHE A 323 -14.47 -25.70 -25.26
C PHE A 323 -13.28 -25.11 -26.02
N THR A 324 -13.17 -23.79 -25.95
CA THR A 324 -11.99 -23.02 -26.36
C THR A 324 -11.49 -22.17 -25.21
N VAL A 325 -10.18 -21.98 -25.14
CA VAL A 325 -9.55 -21.11 -24.13
C VAL A 325 -9.91 -19.65 -24.40
N VAL A 326 -10.23 -18.92 -23.33
CA VAL A 326 -10.33 -17.45 -23.32
C VAL A 326 -9.07 -16.92 -22.65
N ASN A 327 -8.21 -16.24 -23.41
CA ASN A 327 -6.95 -15.71 -22.86
C ASN A 327 -7.24 -14.52 -21.94
N THR A 328 -6.94 -14.69 -20.66
CA THR A 328 -6.97 -13.66 -19.62
C THR A 328 -5.57 -13.07 -19.40
N PRO A 329 -5.43 -11.89 -18.74
CA PRO A 329 -4.11 -11.30 -18.44
C PRO A 329 -3.23 -12.14 -17.50
N HIS A 330 -3.83 -13.10 -16.80
CA HIS A 330 -3.20 -14.03 -15.88
C HIS A 330 -4.00 -15.34 -15.88
N ASP A 331 -3.33 -16.46 -15.58
CA ASP A 331 -3.96 -17.77 -15.39
C ASP A 331 -4.64 -17.84 -14.01
N ASP A 332 -5.11 -19.02 -13.59
CA ASP A 332 -5.74 -19.26 -12.28
C ASP A 332 -6.99 -18.40 -12.05
N ASN A 333 -8.06 -18.76 -12.77
CA ASN A 333 -9.29 -17.99 -12.86
C ASN A 333 -10.34 -18.49 -11.86
N HIS A 334 -10.92 -17.60 -11.07
CA HIS A 334 -11.77 -17.97 -9.92
C HIS A 334 -13.21 -17.50 -10.00
N ASP A 335 -13.46 -16.29 -10.50
CA ASP A 335 -14.82 -15.74 -10.56
C ASP A 335 -15.05 -14.93 -11.83
N LEU A 336 -16.31 -14.90 -12.25
CA LEU A 336 -16.75 -14.24 -13.47
C LEU A 336 -18.13 -13.63 -13.26
N TRP A 337 -18.27 -12.36 -13.60
CA TRP A 337 -19.56 -11.73 -13.76
C TRP A 337 -19.76 -11.38 -15.24
N ILE A 338 -20.90 -11.82 -15.78
CA ILE A 338 -21.34 -11.54 -17.14
C ILE A 338 -22.54 -10.61 -17.03
N ASP A 339 -22.49 -9.47 -17.72
CA ASP A 339 -23.59 -8.51 -17.72
C ASP A 339 -24.86 -9.16 -18.30
N PRO A 340 -25.99 -9.18 -17.54
CA PRO A 340 -27.24 -9.77 -18.01
C PRO A 340 -27.85 -9.07 -19.22
N ILE A 341 -27.55 -7.78 -19.44
CA ILE A 341 -28.07 -6.99 -20.56
C ILE A 341 -27.15 -7.08 -21.79
N ASN A 342 -25.83 -7.17 -21.56
CA ASN A 342 -24.83 -7.22 -22.61
C ASN A 342 -23.71 -8.22 -22.29
N PRO A 343 -23.84 -9.51 -22.64
CA PRO A 343 -22.86 -10.55 -22.30
C PRO A 343 -21.42 -10.35 -22.83
N LYS A 344 -21.19 -9.33 -23.68
CA LYS A 344 -19.82 -8.94 -24.07
C LYS A 344 -19.10 -8.14 -22.99
N ARG A 345 -19.83 -7.58 -22.03
CA ARG A 345 -19.30 -6.86 -20.87
C ARG A 345 -19.15 -7.83 -19.71
N MET A 346 -17.91 -8.02 -19.26
CA MET A 346 -17.59 -8.95 -18.17
C MET A 346 -16.51 -8.37 -17.26
N ILE A 347 -16.51 -8.81 -16.01
CA ILE A 347 -15.36 -8.71 -15.11
C ILE A 347 -14.96 -10.11 -14.68
N GLN A 348 -13.66 -10.35 -14.59
CA GLN A 348 -13.07 -11.63 -14.25
C GLN A 348 -12.01 -11.45 -13.16
N GLY A 349 -11.98 -12.37 -12.18
CA GLY A 349 -11.02 -12.40 -11.08
C GLY A 349 -10.09 -13.61 -11.17
N ASN A 350 -8.79 -13.37 -11.08
CA ASN A 350 -7.73 -14.37 -11.14
C ASN A 350 -6.63 -14.13 -10.07
N ASP A 351 -5.63 -15.01 -10.00
CA ASP A 351 -4.51 -14.90 -9.04
C ASP A 351 -3.64 -13.63 -9.24
N GLY A 352 -3.71 -13.00 -10.41
CA GLY A 352 -3.01 -11.75 -10.73
C GLY A 352 -3.83 -10.47 -10.53
N GLY A 353 -5.13 -10.55 -10.24
CA GLY A 353 -6.01 -9.38 -10.04
C GLY A 353 -7.35 -9.48 -10.78
N ALA A 354 -8.08 -8.36 -10.80
CA ALA A 354 -9.32 -8.25 -11.56
C ALA A 354 -9.10 -7.59 -12.93
N CYS A 355 -9.81 -8.05 -13.96
CA CYS A 355 -9.78 -7.45 -15.28
C CYS A 355 -11.18 -7.36 -15.92
N VAL A 356 -11.39 -6.32 -16.73
CA VAL A 356 -12.68 -6.00 -17.36
C VAL A 356 -12.57 -6.12 -18.87
N THR A 357 -13.62 -6.60 -19.53
CA THR A 357 -13.75 -6.64 -20.98
C THR A 357 -15.09 -6.08 -21.44
N PHE A 358 -15.10 -5.49 -22.63
CA PHE A 358 -16.31 -4.97 -23.30
C PHE A 358 -16.56 -5.65 -24.66
N ASN A 359 -15.75 -6.66 -25.01
CA ASN A 359 -15.79 -7.33 -26.31
C ASN A 359 -15.84 -8.85 -26.21
N GLY A 360 -16.34 -9.37 -25.09
CA GLY A 360 -16.52 -10.81 -24.88
C GLY A 360 -15.23 -11.56 -24.59
N GLY A 361 -14.25 -10.91 -23.96
CA GLY A 361 -12.98 -11.53 -23.55
C GLY A 361 -11.91 -11.59 -24.64
N ARG A 362 -12.05 -10.80 -25.73
CA ARG A 362 -11.01 -10.69 -26.77
C ARG A 362 -9.83 -9.84 -26.29
N THR A 363 -10.12 -8.82 -25.48
CA THR A 363 -9.13 -8.00 -24.77
C THR A 363 -9.63 -7.63 -23.39
N TRP A 364 -8.71 -7.40 -22.46
CA TRP A 364 -8.99 -7.13 -21.05
C TRP A 364 -8.26 -5.88 -20.56
N SER A 365 -8.78 -5.22 -19.53
CA SER A 365 -8.08 -4.15 -18.80
C SER A 365 -6.83 -4.69 -18.10
N SER A 366 -5.92 -3.79 -17.73
CA SER A 366 -4.69 -4.15 -17.03
C SER A 366 -4.96 -4.66 -15.60
N ILE A 367 -4.12 -5.60 -15.14
CA ILE A 367 -3.98 -5.99 -13.73
C ILE A 367 -2.80 -5.28 -13.03
N TYR A 368 -2.02 -4.50 -13.80
CA TYR A 368 -0.87 -3.73 -13.35
C TYR A 368 -1.25 -2.30 -12.94
N ASN A 369 -2.38 -2.16 -12.25
CA ASN A 369 -2.96 -0.90 -11.77
C ASN A 369 -3.68 -1.07 -10.42
N GLN A 370 -3.33 -2.13 -9.67
CA GLN A 370 -3.98 -2.54 -8.43
C GLN A 370 -2.92 -2.67 -7.34
N ASN A 371 -3.02 -1.93 -6.24
CA ASN A 371 -2.09 -2.04 -5.10
C ASN A 371 -2.53 -3.18 -4.17
N THR A 372 -2.56 -4.41 -4.70
CA THR A 372 -3.04 -5.62 -3.99
C THR A 372 -2.02 -6.77 -3.97
N ALA A 373 -0.74 -6.49 -4.24
CA ALA A 373 0.30 -7.51 -4.23
C ALA A 373 0.38 -8.25 -2.88
N GLN A 374 0.56 -9.58 -2.95
CA GLN A 374 0.60 -10.49 -1.81
C GLN A 374 2.02 -10.99 -1.54
N PHE A 375 2.67 -10.45 -0.50
CA PHE A 375 4.05 -10.79 -0.15
C PHE A 375 4.14 -11.77 1.02
N TYR A 376 5.11 -12.68 0.94
CA TYR A 376 5.39 -13.65 2.01
C TYR A 376 6.49 -13.19 2.96
N ARG A 377 7.65 -12.81 2.43
CA ARG A 377 8.84 -12.42 3.19
C ARG A 377 9.57 -11.33 2.43
N ILE A 378 10.20 -10.43 3.19
CA ILE A 378 10.81 -9.24 2.60
C ILE A 378 12.29 -9.16 2.94
N ASP A 379 13.03 -8.39 2.14
CA ASP A 379 14.37 -7.93 2.48
C ASP A 379 14.63 -6.52 1.95
N VAL A 380 15.68 -5.87 2.43
CA VAL A 380 16.03 -4.49 2.07
C VAL A 380 17.53 -4.35 1.80
N ASP A 381 17.90 -3.55 0.81
CA ASP A 381 19.31 -3.29 0.47
C ASP A 381 19.91 -2.07 1.21
N ASN A 382 21.14 -1.72 0.87
CA ASN A 382 21.87 -0.56 1.37
C ASN A 382 22.04 0.59 0.36
N GLN A 383 21.30 0.57 -0.76
CA GLN A 383 21.36 1.63 -1.77
C GLN A 383 20.68 2.92 -1.25
N TYR A 384 20.82 4.03 -1.98
CA TYR A 384 20.04 5.24 -1.73
C TYR A 384 19.43 5.77 -3.04
N PRO A 385 18.09 5.91 -3.12
CA PRO A 385 17.10 5.33 -2.21
C PRO A 385 17.28 3.81 -2.08
N TYR A 386 17.10 3.25 -0.88
CA TYR A 386 17.18 1.80 -0.68
C TYR A 386 15.98 1.12 -1.32
N ARG A 387 16.09 -0.15 -1.68
CA ARG A 387 14.98 -0.93 -2.26
C ARG A 387 14.45 -1.98 -1.30
N VAL A 388 13.17 -2.32 -1.48
CA VAL A 388 12.45 -3.36 -0.75
C VAL A 388 12.14 -4.49 -1.70
N TYR A 389 12.43 -5.73 -1.30
CA TYR A 389 12.35 -6.94 -2.10
C TYR A 389 11.33 -7.92 -1.50
N ALA A 390 10.58 -8.64 -2.34
CA ALA A 390 9.77 -9.79 -1.93
C ALA A 390 9.57 -10.78 -3.08
N THR A 391 9.18 -11.99 -2.74
CA THR A 391 8.43 -12.89 -3.63
C THR A 391 6.94 -12.56 -3.52
N GLN A 392 6.24 -12.58 -4.66
CA GLN A 392 4.81 -12.30 -4.71
C GLN A 392 4.05 -13.56 -5.10
N GLN A 393 3.01 -13.89 -4.34
CA GLN A 393 2.14 -15.02 -4.64
C GLN A 393 1.61 -14.98 -6.09
N ASP A 394 1.74 -16.13 -6.77
CA ASP A 394 1.37 -16.40 -8.17
C ASP A 394 2.05 -15.48 -9.21
N ASN A 395 3.07 -14.73 -8.79
CA ASN A 395 3.75 -13.72 -9.59
C ASN A 395 5.28 -13.87 -9.45
N THR A 396 6.05 -12.93 -10.00
CA THR A 396 7.52 -13.01 -9.88
C THR A 396 8.00 -12.40 -8.55
N ALA A 397 9.29 -12.61 -8.25
CA ALA A 397 9.98 -11.74 -7.30
C ALA A 397 9.94 -10.29 -7.82
N ILE A 398 9.92 -9.34 -6.90
CA ILE A 398 9.85 -7.92 -7.22
C ILE A 398 10.65 -7.09 -6.21
N SER A 399 11.18 -5.97 -6.68
CA SER A 399 11.84 -4.97 -5.87
C SER A 399 11.36 -3.57 -6.24
N VAL A 400 11.02 -2.74 -5.25
CA VAL A 400 10.61 -1.34 -5.42
C VAL A 400 11.53 -0.41 -4.63
N PRO A 401 11.89 0.78 -5.14
CA PRO A 401 12.67 1.73 -4.38
C PRO A 401 11.83 2.41 -3.29
N SER A 402 12.48 2.84 -2.21
CA SER A 402 11.84 3.61 -1.14
C SER A 402 11.45 5.04 -1.57
N ALA A 403 12.01 5.55 -2.67
CA ALA A 403 11.65 6.82 -3.29
C ALA A 403 12.07 6.84 -4.77
N SER A 404 11.41 7.65 -5.59
CA SER A 404 11.65 7.78 -7.04
C SER A 404 11.80 9.25 -7.48
N GLU A 405 12.51 9.49 -8.58
CA GLU A 405 12.73 10.83 -9.17
C GLU A 405 11.48 11.51 -9.72
N TRP A 406 10.42 10.73 -9.94
CA TRP A 406 9.15 11.25 -10.46
C TRP A 406 8.28 11.90 -9.37
N GLY A 407 8.68 11.84 -8.09
CA GLY A 407 7.84 12.28 -6.97
C GLY A 407 6.76 11.27 -6.56
N VAL A 408 6.66 10.17 -7.30
CA VAL A 408 5.81 9.00 -7.10
C VAL A 408 6.61 7.78 -7.53
N ILE A 409 6.31 6.61 -6.97
CA ILE A 409 6.99 5.35 -7.33
C ILE A 409 6.12 4.63 -8.36
N THR A 410 6.59 4.58 -9.59
CA THR A 410 5.86 3.95 -10.69
C THR A 410 6.17 2.46 -10.78
N LEU A 411 5.34 1.69 -11.50
CA LEU A 411 5.70 0.30 -11.82
C LEU A 411 6.99 0.22 -12.67
N GLY A 412 7.31 1.26 -13.43
CA GLY A 412 8.57 1.36 -14.19
C GLY A 412 9.83 1.45 -13.32
N ASP A 413 9.69 1.84 -12.04
CA ASP A 413 10.79 1.89 -11.08
C ASP A 413 11.07 0.52 -10.42
N ALA A 414 10.16 -0.45 -10.61
CA ALA A 414 10.29 -1.79 -10.09
C ALA A 414 11.28 -2.64 -10.92
N THR A 415 11.90 -3.61 -10.26
CA THR A 415 12.73 -4.64 -10.91
C THR A 415 12.24 -6.03 -10.51
N TYR A 416 12.57 -7.05 -11.31
CA TYR A 416 12.07 -8.42 -11.13
C TYR A 416 13.24 -9.40 -10.90
N PRO A 417 13.78 -9.49 -9.67
CA PRO A 417 14.98 -10.26 -9.35
C PRO A 417 14.72 -11.77 -9.23
N GLY A 418 14.34 -12.39 -10.34
CA GLY A 418 14.01 -13.81 -10.42
C GLY A 418 12.51 -14.08 -10.62
N THR A 419 12.16 -15.35 -10.82
CA THR A 419 10.77 -15.77 -11.08
C THR A 419 10.00 -16.12 -9.82
N GLY A 420 10.61 -16.02 -8.64
CA GLY A 420 10.07 -16.56 -7.39
C GLY A 420 8.69 -16.05 -7.00
N GLU A 421 7.68 -16.92 -7.05
CA GLU A 421 6.30 -16.64 -6.59
C GLU A 421 6.11 -16.92 -5.10
N SER A 422 7.09 -17.59 -4.49
CA SER A 422 6.98 -18.12 -3.15
C SER A 422 8.29 -17.98 -2.37
N GLY A 423 8.16 -17.76 -1.08
CA GLY A 423 9.25 -17.94 -0.13
C GLY A 423 10.14 -16.74 0.16
N PHE A 424 11.29 -17.03 0.77
CA PHE A 424 12.20 -15.98 1.22
C PHE A 424 12.93 -15.36 0.03
N ILE A 425 13.29 -14.10 0.19
CA ILE A 425 14.20 -13.38 -0.69
C ILE A 425 15.27 -12.74 0.19
N VAL A 426 16.51 -12.73 -0.29
CA VAL A 426 17.60 -11.99 0.36
C VAL A 426 18.46 -11.31 -0.69
N VAL A 427 18.80 -10.05 -0.43
CA VAL A 427 19.76 -9.31 -1.24
C VAL A 427 21.15 -9.47 -0.63
N ASN A 428 22.18 -9.62 -1.46
CA ASN A 428 23.55 -9.69 -0.95
C ASN A 428 23.89 -8.33 -0.29
N PRO A 429 24.27 -8.31 1.00
CA PRO A 429 24.47 -7.08 1.76
C PRO A 429 25.64 -6.20 1.27
N GLU A 430 26.62 -6.80 0.59
CA GLU A 430 27.81 -6.14 0.01
C GLU A 430 27.62 -5.80 -1.47
N ASP A 431 26.72 -6.51 -2.15
CA ASP A 431 26.49 -6.39 -3.59
C ASP A 431 24.97 -6.42 -3.91
N PRO A 432 24.29 -5.26 -3.98
CA PRO A 432 22.85 -5.20 -4.21
C PRO A 432 22.43 -5.70 -5.60
N ASP A 433 23.38 -5.92 -6.52
CA ASP A 433 23.06 -6.52 -7.81
C ASP A 433 22.82 -8.04 -7.71
N ILE A 434 23.22 -8.70 -6.62
CA ILE A 434 23.04 -10.14 -6.42
C ILE A 434 21.90 -10.41 -5.44
N VAL A 435 20.89 -11.14 -5.90
CA VAL A 435 19.68 -11.47 -5.12
C VAL A 435 19.44 -12.97 -5.14
N TYR A 436 19.03 -13.54 -4.01
CA TYR A 436 18.60 -14.93 -3.91
C TYR A 436 17.14 -15.01 -3.55
N CYS A 437 16.37 -15.87 -4.23
CA CYS A 437 14.96 -16.07 -3.91
C CYS A 437 14.56 -17.54 -4.00
N GLY A 438 13.69 -17.96 -3.08
CA GLY A 438 12.89 -19.16 -3.25
C GLY A 438 12.00 -19.03 -4.48
N ALA A 439 11.78 -20.12 -5.20
CA ALA A 439 11.01 -20.10 -6.44
C ALA A 439 10.23 -21.40 -6.66
N ILE A 440 9.66 -21.96 -5.58
CA ILE A 440 8.80 -23.14 -5.67
C ILE A 440 7.53 -22.76 -6.43
N GLY A 441 7.13 -23.60 -7.37
CA GLY A 441 5.95 -23.35 -8.24
C GLY A 441 6.26 -22.53 -9.49
N SER A 442 7.29 -21.69 -9.47
CA SER A 442 7.65 -20.80 -10.59
C SER A 442 9.05 -21.05 -11.20
N SER A 443 9.71 -22.15 -10.85
CA SER A 443 11.03 -22.52 -11.37
C SER A 443 11.29 -24.03 -11.41
N PRO A 444 12.22 -24.54 -12.26
CA PRO A 444 12.69 -25.92 -12.16
C PRO A 444 13.32 -26.23 -10.80
N ALA A 445 13.46 -27.52 -10.48
CA ALA A 445 13.84 -28.06 -9.15
C ALA A 445 12.71 -28.08 -8.10
N ASP A 446 11.46 -27.90 -8.52
CA ASP A 446 10.22 -28.12 -7.75
C ASP A 446 10.28 -27.58 -6.31
N CYS A 447 10.03 -28.44 -5.31
CA CYS A 447 9.86 -28.05 -3.92
C CYS A 447 11.15 -27.51 -3.28
N GLY A 448 12.31 -27.57 -3.93
CA GLY A 448 13.58 -27.03 -3.42
C GLY A 448 14.17 -25.91 -4.29
N ALA A 449 13.36 -25.32 -5.18
CA ALA A 449 13.83 -24.31 -6.13
C ALA A 449 14.40 -23.06 -5.45
N LEU A 450 15.68 -22.77 -5.72
CA LEU A 450 16.40 -21.59 -5.25
C LEU A 450 17.16 -20.94 -6.40
N GLN A 451 16.97 -19.64 -6.57
CA GLN A 451 17.59 -18.85 -7.62
C GLN A 451 18.64 -17.90 -7.05
N ARG A 452 19.70 -17.67 -7.82
CA ARG A 452 20.58 -16.51 -7.74
C ARG A 452 20.36 -15.65 -8.98
N TYR A 453 19.97 -14.41 -8.79
CA TYR A 453 19.78 -13.41 -9.84
C TYR A 453 20.89 -12.36 -9.79
N ASP A 454 21.33 -11.88 -10.95
CA ASP A 454 22.31 -10.82 -11.10
C ASP A 454 21.72 -9.66 -11.94
N HIS A 455 21.52 -8.49 -11.32
CA HIS A 455 20.95 -7.31 -11.96
C HIS A 455 21.79 -6.76 -13.13
N ARG A 456 23.11 -6.98 -13.13
CA ARG A 456 24.02 -6.47 -14.17
C ARG A 456 23.87 -7.25 -15.46
N THR A 457 23.78 -8.57 -15.34
CA THR A 457 23.69 -9.49 -16.49
C THR A 457 22.26 -9.89 -16.82
N ARG A 458 21.32 -9.67 -15.88
CA ARG A 458 19.92 -10.12 -15.93
C ARG A 458 19.79 -11.64 -16.09
N GLN A 459 20.76 -12.38 -15.56
CA GLN A 459 20.79 -13.84 -15.61
C GLN A 459 20.35 -14.47 -14.29
N ILE A 460 19.65 -15.60 -14.40
CA ILE A 460 19.29 -16.48 -13.28
C ILE A 460 20.20 -17.71 -13.31
N ARG A 461 20.74 -18.09 -12.16
CA ARG A 461 21.37 -19.40 -11.93
C ARG A 461 20.55 -20.16 -10.89
N LEU A 462 20.18 -21.40 -11.20
CA LEU A 462 19.57 -22.30 -10.23
C LEU A 462 20.65 -22.84 -9.30
N VAL A 463 20.48 -22.60 -8.00
CA VAL A 463 21.42 -22.96 -6.94
C VAL A 463 20.73 -23.78 -5.84
N SER A 464 19.64 -24.46 -6.20
CA SER A 464 18.87 -25.37 -5.34
C SER A 464 19.78 -26.34 -4.59
N VAL A 465 19.52 -26.52 -3.29
CA VAL A 465 20.28 -27.44 -2.41
C VAL A 465 20.22 -28.87 -2.94
N TRP A 466 19.04 -29.29 -3.40
CA TRP A 466 18.81 -30.63 -3.92
C TRP A 466 17.84 -30.56 -5.12
N PRO A 467 18.36 -30.51 -6.35
CA PRO A 467 17.54 -30.31 -7.54
C PRO A 467 16.90 -31.61 -8.03
N GLU A 468 15.81 -32.01 -7.37
CA GLU A 468 15.04 -33.22 -7.69
C GLU A 468 13.58 -32.87 -8.01
N LYS A 469 13.00 -33.54 -9.03
CA LYS A 469 11.56 -33.45 -9.32
C LYS A 469 10.80 -34.13 -8.16
N THR A 470 9.98 -33.36 -7.47
CA THR A 470 9.25 -33.79 -6.26
C THR A 470 7.76 -33.44 -6.30
N SER A 471 7.29 -32.64 -7.27
CA SER A 471 5.85 -32.44 -7.46
C SER A 471 5.17 -33.78 -7.76
N GLY A 472 4.02 -34.02 -7.14
CA GLY A 472 3.33 -35.32 -7.21
C GLY A 472 3.77 -36.32 -6.13
N MET A 473 4.83 -36.05 -5.38
CA MET A 473 5.32 -36.93 -4.31
C MET A 473 4.82 -36.50 -2.93
N ALA A 474 4.44 -37.47 -2.09
CA ALA A 474 4.21 -37.25 -0.67
C ALA A 474 5.52 -36.88 0.05
N SER A 475 5.44 -36.02 1.08
CA SER A 475 6.61 -35.51 1.80
C SER A 475 7.47 -36.60 2.44
N LYS A 476 6.87 -37.72 2.87
CA LYS A 476 7.60 -38.87 3.45
C LYS A 476 8.57 -39.54 2.48
N ASN A 477 8.38 -39.32 1.18
CA ASN A 477 9.21 -39.88 0.12
C ASN A 477 10.30 -38.90 -0.37
N MET A 478 10.34 -37.68 0.16
CA MET A 478 11.34 -36.68 -0.19
C MET A 478 12.59 -36.86 0.67
N ARG A 479 13.78 -36.81 0.05
CA ARG A 479 15.05 -36.86 0.78
C ARG A 479 15.23 -35.66 1.71
N TYR A 480 14.97 -34.47 1.17
CA TYR A 480 14.96 -33.21 1.90
C TYR A 480 13.63 -32.52 1.59
N ARG A 481 12.99 -32.02 2.64
CA ARG A 481 11.72 -31.31 2.56
C ARG A 481 11.98 -29.82 2.68
N PHE A 482 11.32 -29.04 1.85
CA PHE A 482 11.38 -27.57 1.88
C PHE A 482 9.94 -27.07 1.78
N ALA A 483 9.53 -26.22 2.72
CA ALA A 483 8.21 -25.62 2.68
C ALA A 483 8.10 -24.61 1.53
N TRP A 484 6.87 -24.30 1.12
CA TRP A 484 6.53 -23.24 0.15
C TRP A 484 7.33 -21.95 0.39
N THR A 485 7.54 -21.61 1.67
CA THR A 485 8.34 -20.44 2.08
C THR A 485 9.51 -20.83 2.97
N PHE A 486 10.50 -21.53 2.41
CA PHE A 486 11.67 -21.95 3.17
C PHE A 486 12.66 -20.78 3.44
N PRO A 487 13.29 -20.73 4.64
CA PRO A 487 14.17 -19.64 5.05
C PRO A 487 15.49 -19.62 4.28
N ILE A 488 15.90 -18.41 3.89
CA ILE A 488 17.18 -18.08 3.27
C ILE A 488 17.75 -16.89 4.04
N THR A 489 19.02 -16.93 4.47
CA THR A 489 19.64 -15.81 5.18
C THR A 489 21.15 -15.76 5.02
N PHE A 490 21.71 -14.56 4.99
CA PHE A 490 23.15 -14.35 5.07
C PHE A 490 23.62 -14.32 6.52
N SER A 491 24.85 -14.78 6.75
CA SER A 491 25.52 -14.55 8.04
C SER A 491 25.77 -13.04 8.25
N PRO A 492 25.44 -12.49 9.43
CA PRO A 492 25.82 -11.12 9.77
C PRO A 492 27.33 -10.96 10.02
N HIS A 493 28.08 -12.08 10.10
CA HIS A 493 29.52 -12.11 10.40
C HIS A 493 30.40 -12.40 9.18
N ASP A 494 29.84 -12.98 8.13
CA ASP A 494 30.53 -13.31 6.88
C ASP A 494 29.54 -13.30 5.71
N GLN A 495 29.55 -12.22 4.93
CA GLN A 495 28.58 -11.98 3.86
C GLN A 495 28.70 -12.97 2.69
N LYS A 496 29.73 -13.82 2.65
CA LYS A 496 29.82 -14.95 1.71
C LYS A 496 29.08 -16.20 2.19
N THR A 497 28.76 -16.28 3.48
CA THR A 497 28.08 -17.42 4.07
C THR A 497 26.56 -17.25 3.94
N LEU A 498 25.93 -18.14 3.17
CA LEU A 498 24.49 -18.22 2.95
C LEU A 498 23.94 -19.48 3.63
N TYR A 499 22.85 -19.35 4.39
CA TYR A 499 22.12 -20.45 5.00
C TYR A 499 20.77 -20.64 4.34
N VAL A 500 20.36 -21.91 4.21
CA VAL A 500 19.05 -22.32 3.72
C VAL A 500 18.49 -23.39 4.65
N GLY A 501 17.23 -23.26 5.05
CA GLY A 501 16.56 -24.26 5.89
C GLY A 501 15.52 -25.06 5.13
N GLY A 502 15.75 -26.36 4.93
CA GLY A 502 14.71 -27.36 4.65
C GLY A 502 14.24 -27.99 5.96
N ASN A 503 14.02 -29.31 6.01
CA ASN A 503 13.97 -30.04 7.29
C ASN A 503 15.34 -30.08 8.01
N HIS A 504 16.40 -29.74 7.29
CA HIS A 504 17.76 -29.51 7.80
C HIS A 504 18.26 -28.09 7.46
N VAL A 505 19.34 -27.67 8.09
CA VAL A 505 20.08 -26.45 7.74
C VAL A 505 21.25 -26.79 6.82
N PHE A 506 21.34 -26.03 5.73
CA PHE A 506 22.41 -26.09 4.74
C PHE A 506 23.16 -24.78 4.69
N ARG A 507 24.46 -24.85 4.40
CA ARG A 507 25.34 -23.69 4.29
C ARG A 507 26.11 -23.70 2.97
N SER A 508 26.19 -22.56 2.31
CA SER A 508 27.10 -22.29 1.19
C SER A 508 28.06 -21.15 1.54
N ARG A 509 29.25 -21.18 0.93
CA ARG A 509 30.26 -20.11 1.00
C ARG A 509 30.74 -19.65 -0.39
N ASP A 510 30.06 -20.11 -1.43
CA ASP A 510 30.44 -19.97 -2.83
C ASP A 510 29.20 -19.71 -3.72
N GLU A 511 28.32 -18.87 -3.19
CA GLU A 511 27.12 -18.37 -3.88
C GLU A 511 26.15 -19.48 -4.33
N GLY A 512 26.02 -20.53 -3.50
CA GLY A 512 25.16 -21.67 -3.76
C GLY A 512 25.72 -22.68 -4.77
N SER A 513 27.00 -22.58 -5.14
CA SER A 513 27.65 -23.58 -6.00
C SER A 513 27.84 -24.91 -5.29
N ASN A 514 28.09 -24.89 -3.98
CA ASN A 514 28.14 -26.07 -3.11
C ASN A 514 27.37 -25.81 -1.81
N TRP A 515 26.72 -26.87 -1.31
CA TRP A 515 25.97 -26.86 -0.05
C TRP A 515 26.51 -27.91 0.92
N THR A 516 26.76 -27.49 2.16
CA THR A 516 27.15 -28.36 3.28
C THR A 516 25.96 -28.52 4.21
N LEU A 517 25.58 -29.76 4.51
CA LEU A 517 24.61 -30.08 5.56
C LEU A 517 25.24 -29.85 6.93
N ILE A 518 24.64 -29.01 7.77
CA ILE A 518 25.18 -28.64 9.09
C ILE A 518 24.23 -28.94 10.26
N SER A 519 23.16 -29.70 10.02
CA SER A 519 22.23 -30.12 11.10
C SER A 519 21.66 -31.52 10.85
N PRO A 520 21.18 -32.21 11.92
CA PRO A 520 20.22 -33.29 11.75
C PRO A 520 18.87 -32.75 11.25
N ASP A 521 17.88 -33.62 11.07
CA ASP A 521 16.50 -33.17 10.84
C ASP A 521 16.04 -32.48 12.14
N LEU A 522 15.69 -31.20 12.05
CA LEU A 522 15.32 -30.38 13.21
C LEU A 522 13.80 -30.32 13.43
N SER A 523 13.02 -30.99 12.59
CA SER A 523 11.56 -31.08 12.71
C SER A 523 11.11 -32.22 13.61
N LEU A 524 9.82 -32.26 13.99
CA LEU A 524 9.23 -33.44 14.63
C LEU A 524 9.27 -34.66 13.71
N ASN A 525 9.26 -34.42 12.39
CA ASN A 525 9.30 -35.45 11.35
C ASN A 525 8.23 -36.54 11.56
N ASP A 526 7.02 -36.15 11.97
CA ASP A 526 5.93 -37.10 12.22
C ASP A 526 5.41 -37.68 10.89
N PRO A 527 5.61 -39.00 10.62
CA PRO A 527 5.17 -39.62 9.38
C PRO A 527 3.66 -39.54 9.14
N ALA A 528 2.84 -39.41 10.20
CA ALA A 528 1.40 -39.30 10.09
C ALA A 528 0.93 -37.99 9.41
N ARG A 529 1.82 -37.00 9.26
CA ARG A 529 1.54 -35.70 8.63
C ARG A 529 2.30 -35.47 7.32
N GLN A 530 2.87 -36.53 6.75
CA GLN A 530 3.72 -36.46 5.56
C GLN A 530 3.18 -37.29 4.39
N ASP A 531 1.93 -37.73 4.47
CA ASP A 531 1.27 -38.44 3.38
C ASP A 531 0.77 -37.47 2.31
N SER A 532 0.16 -38.05 1.27
CA SER A 532 -0.42 -37.28 0.19
C SER A 532 -1.52 -36.32 0.65
N SER A 533 -1.52 -35.10 0.11
CA SER A 533 -2.54 -34.07 0.35
C SER A 533 -3.57 -34.02 -0.78
N GLY A 534 -4.73 -33.41 -0.53
CA GLY A 534 -5.87 -33.24 -1.43
C GLY A 534 -7.11 -34.05 -1.04
N GLY A 535 -6.94 -35.11 -0.23
CA GLY A 535 -8.01 -36.03 0.16
C GLY A 535 -8.11 -37.23 -0.78
N SER A 536 -9.21 -37.99 -0.69
CA SER A 536 -9.35 -39.27 -1.41
C SER A 536 -9.83 -39.14 -2.87
N LEU A 537 -10.36 -37.98 -3.26
CA LEU A 537 -10.90 -37.75 -4.61
C LEU A 537 -9.82 -37.27 -5.58
N THR A 538 -9.18 -36.16 -5.24
CA THR A 538 -8.10 -35.56 -6.01
C THR A 538 -6.93 -35.22 -5.10
N HIS A 539 -5.71 -35.52 -5.54
CA HIS A 539 -4.50 -35.18 -4.80
C HIS A 539 -3.96 -33.81 -5.21
N ASP A 540 -3.35 -33.08 -4.27
CA ASP A 540 -2.58 -31.87 -4.52
C ASP A 540 -1.19 -31.98 -3.90
N HIS A 541 -0.18 -32.07 -4.76
CA HIS A 541 1.24 -32.14 -4.40
C HIS A 541 2.02 -31.08 -5.17
N SER A 542 1.53 -29.84 -5.15
CA SER A 542 2.22 -28.70 -5.76
C SER A 542 3.50 -28.31 -5.01
N GLY A 543 3.67 -28.79 -3.77
CA GLY A 543 4.75 -28.40 -2.87
C GLY A 543 4.31 -27.45 -1.76
N ALA A 544 3.10 -26.89 -1.84
CA ALA A 544 2.60 -25.93 -0.85
C ALA A 544 2.24 -26.57 0.51
N GLU A 545 2.02 -27.89 0.50
CA GLU A 545 1.65 -28.70 1.67
C GLU A 545 2.84 -29.43 2.29
N VAL A 546 4.06 -29.22 1.77
CA VAL A 546 5.27 -29.78 2.36
C VAL A 546 5.48 -29.18 3.75
N HIS A 547 5.57 -30.07 4.75
CA HIS A 547 5.60 -29.76 6.17
C HIS A 547 6.75 -30.49 6.88
N ALA A 548 6.92 -30.26 8.18
CA ALA A 548 8.02 -30.75 9.00
C ALA A 548 9.35 -30.23 8.46
N THR A 549 9.45 -28.90 8.41
CA THR A 549 10.58 -28.13 7.86
C THR A 549 10.93 -26.94 8.75
N CYS A 550 12.13 -26.38 8.56
CA CYS A 550 12.54 -25.12 9.17
C CYS A 550 11.66 -23.98 8.62
N ALA A 551 11.07 -23.20 9.52
CA ALA A 551 10.28 -22.01 9.21
C ALA A 551 11.10 -20.71 9.40
N SER A 552 12.15 -20.75 10.21
CA SER A 552 13.11 -19.64 10.39
C SER A 552 14.52 -20.18 10.64
N VAL A 553 15.53 -19.49 10.10
CA VAL A 553 16.96 -19.73 10.35
C VAL A 553 17.60 -18.36 10.55
N VAL A 554 18.26 -18.14 11.69
CA VAL A 554 18.89 -16.85 12.04
C VAL A 554 20.21 -17.10 12.74
N GLU A 555 21.31 -16.53 12.23
CA GLU A 555 22.57 -16.48 12.96
C GLU A 555 22.59 -15.26 13.89
N SER A 556 23.07 -15.45 15.11
CA SER A 556 23.18 -14.39 16.11
C SER A 556 24.08 -13.26 15.59
N PRO A 557 23.64 -11.98 15.56
CA PRO A 557 24.51 -10.87 15.21
C PRO A 557 25.61 -10.64 16.26
N HIS A 558 25.48 -11.21 17.45
CA HIS A 558 26.41 -11.05 18.56
C HIS A 558 27.49 -12.13 18.62
N ARG A 559 27.15 -13.36 18.22
CA ARG A 559 28.02 -14.54 18.39
C ARG A 559 28.09 -15.35 17.10
N ARG A 560 29.23 -15.26 16.42
CA ARG A 560 29.52 -16.06 15.21
C ARG A 560 29.36 -17.55 15.50
N GLY A 561 28.68 -18.27 14.61
CA GLY A 561 28.44 -19.71 14.72
C GLY A 561 27.36 -20.09 15.72
N GLU A 562 26.67 -19.12 16.33
CA GLU A 562 25.41 -19.39 17.04
C GLU A 562 24.23 -19.21 16.08
N ILE A 563 23.54 -20.30 15.78
CA ILE A 563 22.42 -20.31 14.82
C ILE A 563 21.18 -20.83 15.54
N TRP A 564 20.10 -20.07 15.42
CA TRP A 564 18.78 -20.41 15.91
C TRP A 564 17.89 -20.83 14.75
N VAL A 565 17.10 -21.87 14.98
CA VAL A 565 16.18 -22.43 13.99
C VAL A 565 14.85 -22.70 14.65
N SER A 566 13.77 -22.42 13.95
CA SER A 566 12.43 -22.84 14.32
C SER A 566 11.76 -23.61 13.20
N THR A 567 10.78 -24.44 13.51
CA THR A 567 10.10 -25.29 12.54
C THR A 567 8.61 -24.97 12.40
N ASP A 568 8.05 -25.36 11.27
CA ASP A 568 6.62 -25.23 10.98
C ASP A 568 5.75 -26.19 11.81
N ASP A 569 6.35 -27.17 12.48
CA ASP A 569 5.72 -28.20 13.31
C ASP A 569 5.98 -28.08 14.82
N GLY A 570 6.57 -26.96 15.27
CA GLY A 570 6.53 -26.57 16.70
C GLY A 570 7.82 -26.72 17.49
N LEU A 571 8.99 -26.75 16.83
CA LEU A 571 10.27 -26.86 17.52
C LEU A 571 11.12 -25.60 17.39
N VAL A 572 11.96 -25.34 18.41
CA VAL A 572 12.99 -24.30 18.41
C VAL A 572 14.31 -24.93 18.84
N HIS A 573 15.34 -24.72 18.03
CA HIS A 573 16.68 -25.27 18.23
C HIS A 573 17.74 -24.19 18.19
N VAL A 574 18.85 -24.45 18.88
CA VAL A 574 20.05 -23.61 18.82
C VAL A 574 21.30 -24.47 18.70
N THR A 575 22.22 -24.04 17.85
CA THR A 575 23.63 -24.47 17.86
C THR A 575 24.50 -23.31 18.35
N ARG A 576 25.59 -23.63 19.02
CA ARG A 576 26.57 -22.66 19.56
C ARG A 576 27.97 -22.88 18.97
N ASN A 577 28.08 -23.80 18.03
CA ASN A 577 29.35 -24.31 17.50
C ASN A 577 29.25 -24.58 15.99
N ASP A 578 28.65 -23.64 15.25
CA ASP A 578 28.60 -23.62 13.78
C ASP A 578 27.96 -24.90 13.20
N GLY A 579 26.90 -25.40 13.86
CA GLY A 579 26.13 -26.57 13.44
C GLY A 579 26.66 -27.92 13.91
N ALA A 580 27.80 -27.98 14.60
CA ALA A 580 28.36 -29.27 15.04
C ALA A 580 27.47 -29.98 16.08
N GLN A 581 26.77 -29.25 16.95
CA GLN A 581 25.80 -29.77 17.91
C GLN A 581 24.59 -28.84 18.03
N TRP A 582 23.41 -29.45 18.18
CA TRP A 582 22.12 -28.75 18.26
C TRP A 582 21.39 -29.12 19.56
N SER A 583 20.78 -28.13 20.20
CA SER A 583 19.96 -28.30 21.40
C SER A 583 18.53 -27.88 21.12
N ASN A 584 17.55 -28.70 21.49
CA ASN A 584 16.14 -28.31 21.50
C ASN A 584 15.89 -27.41 22.72
N VAL A 585 15.38 -26.21 22.46
CA VAL A 585 15.10 -25.16 23.43
C VAL A 585 13.65 -24.67 23.30
N THR A 586 12.74 -25.52 22.80
CA THR A 586 11.33 -25.17 22.61
C THR A 586 10.68 -24.66 23.91
N PRO A 587 9.93 -23.53 23.87
CA PRO A 587 9.17 -23.07 25.02
C PRO A 587 8.16 -24.13 25.49
N LYS A 588 8.22 -24.55 26.75
CA LYS A 588 7.32 -25.61 27.27
C LYS A 588 5.83 -25.24 27.27
N ALA A 589 5.53 -23.94 27.31
CA ALA A 589 4.17 -23.43 27.26
C ALA A 589 3.66 -23.23 25.82
N MET A 590 4.52 -23.38 24.81
CA MET A 590 4.10 -23.33 23.42
C MET A 590 3.30 -24.60 23.10
N PRO A 591 2.09 -24.50 22.54
CA PRO A 591 1.31 -25.69 22.27
C PRO A 591 1.90 -26.50 21.10
N ASP A 592 1.64 -27.81 21.12
CA ASP A 592 2.11 -28.73 20.08
C ASP A 592 1.63 -28.32 18.68
N LEU A 593 2.48 -28.55 17.68
CA LEU A 593 2.23 -28.28 16.25
C LEU A 593 2.00 -26.80 15.92
N ALA A 594 2.52 -25.89 16.74
CA ALA A 594 2.54 -24.48 16.39
C ALA A 594 3.49 -24.21 15.21
N TYR A 595 3.04 -23.44 14.23
CA TYR A 595 3.90 -22.92 13.19
C TYR A 595 4.76 -21.80 13.78
N VAL A 596 6.07 -22.02 13.93
CA VAL A 596 6.99 -21.05 14.54
C VAL A 596 7.69 -20.25 13.46
N GLY A 597 7.02 -19.22 12.94
CA GLY A 597 7.45 -18.48 11.76
C GLY A 597 8.56 -17.45 11.97
N CYS A 598 8.92 -17.14 13.22
CA CYS A 598 9.88 -16.07 13.51
C CYS A 598 10.70 -16.37 14.76
N VAL A 599 12.01 -16.28 14.61
CA VAL A 599 12.97 -16.14 15.71
C VAL A 599 13.64 -14.77 15.57
N GLU A 600 13.56 -13.95 16.61
CA GLU A 600 14.17 -12.62 16.64
C GLU A 600 15.17 -12.56 17.78
N ILE A 601 16.46 -12.46 17.43
CA ILE A 601 17.53 -12.30 18.43
C ILE A 601 17.62 -10.81 18.74
N SER A 602 17.52 -10.43 20.02
CA SER A 602 17.56 -9.03 20.41
C SER A 602 18.84 -8.36 19.91
N PRO A 603 18.77 -7.17 19.31
CA PRO A 603 19.96 -6.41 18.92
C PRO A 603 20.76 -5.88 20.12
N HIS A 604 20.22 -5.96 21.35
CA HIS A 604 20.82 -5.42 22.57
C HIS A 604 21.49 -6.45 23.46
N ASP A 605 20.98 -7.69 23.44
CA ASP A 605 21.50 -8.77 24.26
C ASP A 605 21.43 -10.10 23.52
N ALA A 606 22.58 -10.75 23.44
CA ALA A 606 22.73 -12.01 22.75
C ALA A 606 21.98 -13.18 23.42
N SER A 607 21.61 -13.07 24.69
CA SER A 607 20.84 -14.11 25.39
C SER A 607 19.33 -13.89 25.35
N THR A 608 18.90 -12.73 24.84
CA THR A 608 17.50 -12.36 24.71
C THR A 608 16.99 -12.70 23.32
N VAL A 609 16.03 -13.63 23.24
CA VAL A 609 15.45 -14.09 21.97
C VAL A 609 13.93 -14.12 22.09
N TYR A 610 13.26 -13.66 21.04
CA TYR A 610 11.81 -13.70 20.91
C TYR A 610 11.39 -14.70 19.86
N VAL A 611 10.21 -15.28 20.06
CA VAL A 611 9.59 -16.23 19.15
C VAL A 611 8.15 -15.82 18.90
N ALA A 612 7.73 -15.79 17.64
CA ALA A 612 6.33 -15.68 17.25
C ALA A 612 5.86 -16.98 16.59
N ALA A 613 4.72 -17.49 17.07
CA ALA A 613 4.11 -18.72 16.59
C ALA A 613 2.61 -18.55 16.31
N THR A 614 2.03 -19.50 15.59
CA THR A 614 0.58 -19.53 15.34
C THR A 614 0.04 -20.95 15.16
N ARG A 615 -1.24 -21.14 15.46
CA ARG A 615 -1.97 -22.41 15.33
C ARG A 615 -3.31 -22.26 14.60
N TYR A 616 -3.50 -21.16 13.89
CA TYR A 616 -4.81 -20.81 13.32
C TYR A 616 -5.39 -21.89 12.40
N LYS A 617 -4.54 -22.62 11.64
CA LYS A 617 -4.98 -23.75 10.80
C LYS A 617 -5.35 -25.03 11.57
N LEU A 618 -5.40 -24.95 12.89
CA LEU A 618 -5.93 -25.98 13.79
C LEU A 618 -7.13 -25.43 14.58
N ALA A 619 -7.77 -24.37 14.07
CA ALA A 619 -8.85 -23.61 14.71
C ALA A 619 -8.47 -23.01 16.08
N ASP A 620 -7.18 -22.68 16.26
CA ASP A 620 -6.65 -22.01 17.44
C ASP A 620 -6.05 -20.65 17.03
N TYR A 621 -6.84 -19.60 17.26
CA TYR A 621 -6.55 -18.23 16.83
C TYR A 621 -5.87 -17.38 17.93
N GLN A 622 -5.41 -17.99 19.02
CA GLN A 622 -4.76 -17.23 20.08
C GLN A 622 -3.38 -16.70 19.62
N PRO A 623 -2.97 -15.51 20.09
CA PRO A 623 -1.62 -15.01 19.85
C PRO A 623 -0.59 -15.83 20.66
N TYR A 624 0.54 -16.15 20.05
CA TYR A 624 1.62 -16.90 20.69
C TYR A 624 2.95 -16.18 20.51
N LEU A 625 3.35 -15.43 21.54
CA LEU A 625 4.63 -14.72 21.61
C LEU A 625 5.39 -15.14 22.87
N PHE A 626 6.67 -15.49 22.70
CA PHE A 626 7.54 -15.92 23.79
C PHE A 626 8.86 -15.17 23.79
N ARG A 627 9.46 -15.03 24.97
CA ARG A 627 10.79 -14.46 25.20
C ARG A 627 11.62 -15.39 26.07
N THR A 628 12.90 -15.49 25.79
CA THR A 628 13.92 -16.01 26.70
C THR A 628 14.93 -14.90 26.98
N LYS A 629 15.51 -14.88 28.18
CA LYS A 629 16.61 -13.98 28.59
C LYS A 629 17.88 -14.73 29.01
N ASP A 630 17.86 -16.06 28.91
CA ASP A 630 18.95 -16.95 29.34
C ASP A 630 19.46 -17.86 28.21
N GLY A 631 19.21 -17.46 26.97
CA GLY A 631 19.65 -18.17 25.77
C GLY A 631 18.93 -19.49 25.55
N GLY A 632 17.63 -19.55 25.88
CA GLY A 632 16.71 -20.66 25.58
C GLY A 632 16.53 -21.69 26.69
N LYS A 633 17.06 -21.46 27.90
CA LYS A 633 16.90 -22.41 29.02
C LYS A 633 15.52 -22.27 29.67
N SER A 634 15.00 -21.05 29.73
CA SER A 634 13.64 -20.75 30.19
C SER A 634 12.97 -19.72 29.27
N TRP A 635 11.63 -19.79 29.22
CA TRP A 635 10.80 -18.95 28.37
C TRP A 635 9.63 -18.40 29.16
N GLU A 636 9.22 -17.19 28.81
CA GLU A 636 8.03 -16.51 29.31
C GLU A 636 7.17 -16.04 28.14
N SER A 637 5.86 -15.96 28.34
CA SER A 637 4.98 -15.35 27.36
C SER A 637 5.14 -13.83 27.41
N VAL A 638 5.15 -13.21 26.23
CA VAL A 638 5.13 -11.74 26.06
C VAL A 638 3.88 -11.29 25.30
N VAL A 639 2.80 -12.06 25.46
CA VAL A 639 1.48 -11.70 24.94
C VAL A 639 0.90 -10.53 25.75
N GLY A 640 1.07 -10.48 27.07
CA GLY A 640 0.58 -9.35 27.85
C GLY A 640 -0.93 -9.12 27.66
N ASP A 641 -1.31 -7.92 27.21
CA ASP A 641 -2.69 -7.53 26.87
C ASP A 641 -3.04 -7.62 25.36
N PHE A 642 -2.25 -8.36 24.55
CA PHE A 642 -2.50 -8.55 23.12
C PHE A 642 -3.96 -8.99 22.87
N PRO A 643 -4.64 -8.49 21.82
CA PRO A 643 -6.01 -8.89 21.54
C PRO A 643 -6.18 -10.41 21.32
N ASN A 644 -7.17 -11.00 21.98
CA ASN A 644 -7.54 -12.40 21.77
C ASN A 644 -8.05 -12.62 20.33
N GLY A 645 -7.67 -13.72 19.71
CA GLY A 645 -8.08 -14.06 18.34
C GLY A 645 -7.26 -13.38 17.25
N GLU A 646 -6.27 -12.56 17.60
CA GLU A 646 -5.34 -11.94 16.65
C GLU A 646 -4.17 -12.88 16.35
N ILE A 647 -4.00 -13.26 15.09
CA ILE A 647 -2.94 -14.19 14.69
C ILE A 647 -1.61 -13.44 14.61
N THR A 648 -0.63 -13.84 15.42
CA THR A 648 0.74 -13.32 15.35
C THR A 648 1.57 -14.04 14.30
N ARG A 649 2.32 -13.30 13.48
CA ARG A 649 3.11 -13.85 12.35
C ARG A 649 4.61 -13.56 12.46
N VAL A 650 4.97 -12.32 12.80
CA VAL A 650 6.35 -11.85 12.87
C VAL A 650 6.53 -10.91 14.05
N LEU A 651 7.71 -10.91 14.66
CA LEU A 651 8.09 -9.97 15.71
C LEU A 651 9.51 -9.42 15.43
N ARG A 652 9.69 -8.10 15.57
CA ARG A 652 10.98 -7.41 15.43
C ARG A 652 11.29 -6.61 16.68
N ALA A 653 12.54 -6.65 17.13
CA ALA A 653 13.02 -5.80 18.22
C ALA A 653 13.74 -4.58 17.65
N ASP A 654 13.44 -3.40 18.19
CA ASP A 654 14.07 -2.17 17.72
C ASP A 654 15.58 -2.15 18.02
N PRO A 655 16.46 -1.84 17.04
CA PRO A 655 17.91 -1.79 17.25
C PRO A 655 18.40 -0.65 18.12
N VAL A 656 17.56 0.35 18.44
CA VAL A 656 17.99 1.54 19.21
C VAL A 656 17.43 1.53 20.63
N ARG A 657 16.16 1.18 20.80
CA ARG A 657 15.49 1.15 22.10
C ARG A 657 15.21 -0.29 22.56
N PRO A 658 15.88 -0.76 23.63
CA PRO A 658 15.51 -2.02 24.27
C PRO A 658 14.05 -2.02 24.73
N GLY A 659 13.35 -3.15 24.54
CA GLY A 659 11.94 -3.32 24.91
C GLY A 659 10.92 -2.71 23.94
N LEU A 660 11.36 -1.97 22.92
CA LEU A 660 10.48 -1.57 21.81
C LEU A 660 10.36 -2.72 20.82
N LEU A 661 9.16 -3.29 20.70
CA LEU A 661 8.86 -4.44 19.85
C LEU A 661 7.78 -4.06 18.82
N PHE A 662 7.85 -4.69 17.65
CA PHE A 662 6.83 -4.59 16.59
C PHE A 662 6.36 -5.99 16.22
N ALA A 663 5.04 -6.20 16.15
CA ALA A 663 4.45 -7.47 15.74
C ALA A 663 3.58 -7.28 14.49
N GLY A 664 3.84 -8.09 13.45
CA GLY A 664 2.97 -8.22 12.29
C GLY A 664 1.93 -9.32 12.53
N THR A 665 0.68 -9.02 12.20
CA THR A 665 -0.49 -9.82 12.57
C THR A 665 -1.44 -10.03 11.39
N GLU A 666 -2.59 -10.68 11.61
CA GLU A 666 -3.62 -10.84 10.58
C GLU A 666 -4.29 -9.53 10.19
N THR A 667 -4.43 -8.62 11.14
CA THR A 667 -5.15 -7.37 10.89
C THR A 667 -4.23 -6.16 10.73
N GLY A 668 -2.93 -6.25 11.02
CA GLY A 668 -1.99 -5.13 10.83
C GLY A 668 -0.72 -5.22 11.66
N VAL A 669 -0.19 -4.07 12.09
CA VAL A 669 0.99 -3.98 12.95
C VAL A 669 0.62 -3.54 14.36
N PHE A 670 1.17 -4.21 15.36
CA PHE A 670 1.12 -3.82 16.77
C PHE A 670 2.53 -3.47 17.25
N PHE A 671 2.63 -2.65 18.30
CA PHE A 671 3.89 -2.35 18.95
C PHE A 671 3.75 -2.43 20.48
N SER A 672 4.87 -2.72 21.13
CA SER A 672 5.02 -2.69 22.58
C SER A 672 6.18 -1.79 22.95
N LEU A 673 6.04 -1.03 24.03
CA LEU A 673 7.07 -0.11 24.53
C LEU A 673 7.84 -0.65 25.75
N ASP A 674 7.39 -1.78 26.28
CA ASP A 674 7.79 -2.36 27.56
C ASP A 674 7.99 -3.86 27.47
N ASP A 675 8.63 -4.29 26.38
CA ASP A 675 9.12 -5.66 26.22
C ASP A 675 8.02 -6.73 26.18
N GLY A 676 6.82 -6.34 25.74
CA GLY A 676 5.65 -7.17 25.46
C GLY A 676 4.68 -7.30 26.63
N GLU A 677 4.76 -6.41 27.63
CA GLU A 677 3.77 -6.34 28.71
C GLU A 677 2.47 -5.67 28.22
N HIS A 678 2.59 -4.61 27.42
CA HIS A 678 1.44 -3.92 26.83
C HIS A 678 1.61 -3.67 25.32
N TRP A 679 0.56 -3.93 24.55
CA TRP A 679 0.52 -3.85 23.11
C TRP A 679 -0.50 -2.83 22.62
N SER A 680 -0.11 -2.10 21.59
CA SER A 680 -0.96 -1.11 20.93
C SER A 680 -0.96 -1.33 19.43
N ARG A 681 -2.14 -1.29 18.82
CA ARG A 681 -2.25 -1.29 17.36
C ARG A 681 -1.61 -0.02 16.82
N MET A 682 -0.79 -0.15 15.79
CA MET A 682 -0.13 0.98 15.18
C MET A 682 -1.12 1.86 14.41
N ALA A 683 -1.07 3.17 14.65
CA ALA A 683 -1.84 4.16 13.92
C ALA A 683 -1.16 4.51 12.59
N GLY A 684 -1.68 5.54 11.90
CA GLY A 684 -0.98 6.16 10.77
C GLY A 684 -1.39 5.69 9.39
N GLY A 685 -2.61 5.17 9.25
CA GLY A 685 -3.25 4.93 7.94
C GLY A 685 -2.92 3.59 7.27
N LEU A 686 -2.20 2.68 7.93
CA LEU A 686 -2.08 1.30 7.44
C LEU A 686 -3.47 0.63 7.46
N PRO A 687 -3.97 0.09 6.33
CA PRO A 687 -5.27 -0.55 6.28
C PRO A 687 -5.30 -1.84 7.11
N VAL A 688 -6.49 -2.38 7.35
CA VAL A 688 -6.62 -3.75 7.86
C VAL A 688 -6.07 -4.70 6.79
N VAL A 689 -4.99 -5.41 7.11
CA VAL A 689 -4.30 -6.32 6.17
C VAL A 689 -3.38 -7.28 6.93
N PRO A 690 -3.23 -8.54 6.47
CA PRO A 690 -2.21 -9.44 7.00
C PRO A 690 -0.79 -8.92 6.72
N VAL A 691 0.03 -8.88 7.75
CA VAL A 691 1.44 -8.49 7.69
C VAL A 691 2.30 -9.72 7.97
N TYR A 692 2.88 -10.28 6.91
CA TYR A 692 3.66 -11.51 7.00
C TYR A 692 5.12 -11.27 7.40
N ASP A 693 5.67 -10.09 7.11
CA ASP A 693 7.04 -9.76 7.48
C ASP A 693 7.27 -8.26 7.72
N LEU A 694 8.25 -7.96 8.56
CA LEU A 694 8.66 -6.62 8.96
C LEU A 694 10.19 -6.50 8.89
N LYS A 695 10.71 -5.34 8.48
CA LYS A 695 12.14 -4.99 8.55
C LYS A 695 12.31 -3.57 9.07
N ILE A 696 13.38 -3.35 9.84
CA ILE A 696 13.75 -2.02 10.32
C ILE A 696 14.96 -1.53 9.53
N LYS A 697 14.79 -0.44 8.78
CA LYS A 697 15.87 0.20 8.02
C LYS A 697 16.18 1.58 8.62
N GLY A 698 17.15 1.61 9.55
CA GLY A 698 17.48 2.83 10.29
C GLY A 698 16.35 3.28 11.21
N SER A 699 15.52 4.21 10.75
CA SER A 699 14.31 4.68 11.45
C SER A 699 13.01 4.29 10.73
N ASP A 700 13.10 3.71 9.53
CA ASP A 700 11.94 3.25 8.80
C ASP A 700 11.52 1.86 9.29
N LEU A 701 10.22 1.65 9.46
CA LEU A 701 9.63 0.31 9.61
C LEU A 701 8.96 -0.07 8.28
N VAL A 702 9.50 -1.10 7.64
CA VAL A 702 9.03 -1.61 6.35
C VAL A 702 8.14 -2.82 6.59
N ALA A 703 6.97 -2.85 5.96
CA ALA A 703 6.00 -3.94 6.05
C ALA A 703 5.75 -4.59 4.69
N GLY A 704 5.90 -5.92 4.66
CA GLY A 704 5.42 -6.78 3.59
C GLY A 704 4.00 -7.23 3.91
N THR A 705 3.02 -6.61 3.24
CA THR A 705 1.63 -7.02 3.40
C THR A 705 1.28 -8.11 2.40
N HIS A 706 0.29 -8.92 2.76
CA HIS A 706 -0.22 -9.95 1.88
C HIS A 706 -1.59 -9.51 1.36
N GLY A 707 -1.60 -8.59 0.39
CA GLY A 707 -2.84 -8.10 -0.24
C GLY A 707 -2.96 -6.58 -0.36
N ARG A 708 -1.98 -5.79 0.13
CA ARG A 708 -1.95 -4.31 -0.01
C ARG A 708 -0.57 -3.76 -0.38
N SER A 709 0.27 -4.56 -1.04
CA SER A 709 1.63 -4.17 -1.47
C SER A 709 2.57 -3.78 -0.31
N PHE A 710 3.69 -3.09 -0.57
CA PHE A 710 4.64 -2.71 0.48
C PHE A 710 4.26 -1.39 1.14
N TRP A 711 4.57 -1.28 2.43
CA TRP A 711 4.36 -0.06 3.19
C TRP A 711 5.61 0.33 3.98
N ILE A 712 5.86 1.64 4.10
CA ILE A 712 6.91 2.20 4.95
C ILE A 712 6.29 3.16 5.94
N LEU A 713 6.58 2.97 7.22
CA LEU A 713 6.46 4.00 8.24
C LEU A 713 7.77 4.77 8.28
N ASP A 714 7.74 6.04 7.87
CA ASP A 714 8.96 6.83 7.63
C ASP A 714 9.81 7.14 8.87
N ASP A 715 9.30 6.98 10.09
CA ASP A 715 10.09 7.28 11.30
C ASP A 715 9.49 6.69 12.58
N VAL A 716 10.17 5.70 13.17
CA VAL A 716 9.84 5.14 14.49
C VAL A 716 10.47 5.91 15.66
N THR A 717 11.26 6.95 15.42
CA THR A 717 11.93 7.74 16.46
C THR A 717 10.97 8.31 17.52
N PRO A 718 9.73 8.74 17.20
CA PRO A 718 8.75 9.11 18.22
C PRO A 718 8.48 7.97 19.22
N LEU A 719 8.42 6.72 18.77
CA LEU A 719 8.24 5.56 19.67
C LEU A 719 9.49 5.30 20.50
N ARG A 720 10.68 5.56 19.95
CA ARG A 720 11.95 5.46 20.68
C ARG A 720 12.07 6.51 21.78
N GLU A 721 11.61 7.74 21.55
CA GLU A 721 11.80 8.83 22.51
C GLU A 721 10.61 9.05 23.45
N LEU A 722 9.36 8.89 23.01
CA LEU A 722 8.17 9.30 23.77
C LEU A 722 7.67 8.24 24.77
N ALA A 723 8.18 7.02 24.69
CA ALA A 723 7.68 5.84 25.40
C ALA A 723 7.97 5.78 26.92
N ALA A 724 8.14 6.91 27.59
CA ALA A 724 8.41 6.95 29.04
C ALA A 724 7.73 8.10 29.79
N ASP A 725 7.38 9.21 29.13
CA ASP A 725 6.70 10.33 29.74
C ASP A 725 5.95 11.16 28.69
N GLN A 726 4.62 11.09 28.72
CA GLN A 726 3.71 11.84 27.86
C GLN A 726 3.02 12.99 28.62
N LYS A 727 3.45 13.28 29.86
CA LYS A 727 2.80 14.30 30.70
C LYS A 727 3.26 15.71 30.39
N ASP A 728 4.41 15.84 29.75
CA ASP A 728 5.01 17.11 29.38
C ASP A 728 5.10 17.25 27.86
N VAL A 729 5.10 18.52 27.41
CA VAL A 729 5.45 18.87 26.04
C VAL A 729 6.82 18.27 25.71
N LYS A 730 6.95 17.60 24.56
CA LYS A 730 8.20 16.98 24.15
C LYS A 730 8.49 17.15 22.67
N LEU A 731 9.63 17.72 22.33
CA LEU A 731 10.18 17.78 20.99
C LEU A 731 11.07 16.55 20.76
N VAL A 732 10.77 15.79 19.70
CA VAL A 732 11.54 14.59 19.32
C VAL A 732 12.70 15.00 18.43
N SER A 733 13.88 14.40 18.63
CA SER A 733 15.05 14.67 17.78
C SER A 733 14.76 14.26 16.33
N PRO A 734 14.79 15.18 15.36
CA PRO A 734 14.64 14.80 13.96
C PRO A 734 15.75 13.86 13.53
N ARG A 735 15.40 12.84 12.74
CA ARG A 735 16.39 11.94 12.14
C ARG A 735 17.35 12.70 11.19
N PRO A 736 18.55 12.16 10.93
CA PRO A 736 19.40 12.66 9.85
C PRO A 736 18.61 12.75 8.54
N THR A 737 18.55 13.95 7.97
CA THR A 737 17.73 14.24 6.79
C THR A 737 18.61 14.41 5.57
N VAL A 738 18.35 13.65 4.51
CA VAL A 738 19.09 13.82 3.26
C VAL A 738 18.55 15.04 2.52
N ARG A 739 19.41 16.02 2.22
CA ARG A 739 19.12 17.03 1.22
C ARG A 739 19.15 16.34 -0.14
N THR A 740 17.97 16.16 -0.75
CA THR A 740 17.85 15.46 -2.02
C THR A 740 17.22 16.33 -3.10
N LYS A 741 17.70 16.11 -4.34
CA LYS A 741 17.13 16.65 -5.58
C LYS A 741 16.46 15.57 -6.41
N LEU A 742 16.14 14.42 -5.80
CA LEU A 742 15.54 13.27 -6.48
C LEU A 742 14.30 13.69 -7.29
N ALA A 743 13.36 14.43 -6.68
CA ALA A 743 12.13 14.91 -7.32
C ALA A 743 12.32 16.16 -8.21
N TRP A 744 13.39 16.24 -9.00
CA TRP A 744 13.70 17.43 -9.82
C TRP A 744 12.60 17.78 -10.81
N ALA A 745 11.93 16.78 -11.40
CA ALA A 745 10.91 16.96 -12.43
C ALA A 745 9.62 17.59 -11.87
N VAL A 746 9.27 17.30 -10.61
CA VAL A 746 8.08 17.85 -9.94
C VAL A 746 8.23 19.35 -9.66
N GLY A 747 9.46 19.88 -9.66
CA GLY A 747 9.76 21.30 -9.46
C GLY A 747 10.01 22.10 -10.73
N MET A 748 10.12 21.47 -11.90
CA MET A 748 10.36 22.16 -13.19
C MET A 748 9.07 22.67 -13.86
N GLY A 749 7.90 22.22 -13.41
CA GLY A 749 6.60 22.56 -13.98
C GLY A 749 5.86 23.62 -13.15
N TYR A 750 5.70 24.79 -13.74
CA TYR A 750 4.94 25.90 -13.17
C TYR A 750 3.48 25.50 -12.84
N SER A 751 3.05 25.86 -11.63
CA SER A 751 1.67 25.86 -11.09
C SER A 751 1.06 24.50 -10.74
N LYS A 752 0.00 24.50 -9.92
CA LYS A 752 -0.93 23.38 -9.69
C LYS A 752 -1.60 22.84 -10.98
N VAL A 753 -1.17 23.29 -12.16
CA VAL A 753 -1.64 22.85 -13.49
C VAL A 753 -1.07 21.46 -13.75
N GLY A 754 -1.81 20.45 -13.29
CA GLY A 754 -1.48 19.04 -13.44
C GLY A 754 -2.26 18.18 -12.46
N ILE A 755 -2.65 18.78 -11.33
CA ILE A 755 -3.61 18.20 -10.41
C ILE A 755 -4.88 19.03 -10.55
N SER A 756 -5.74 18.64 -11.49
CA SER A 756 -7.09 19.19 -11.46
C SER A 756 -7.64 18.94 -10.05
N LYS A 757 -8.28 19.94 -9.45
CA LYS A 757 -9.10 19.72 -8.24
C LYS A 757 -10.30 18.80 -8.52
N VAL A 758 -10.49 18.40 -9.79
CA VAL A 758 -11.62 17.64 -10.31
C VAL A 758 -11.09 16.53 -11.23
N GLY A 759 -11.22 15.28 -10.82
CA GLY A 759 -10.83 14.11 -11.61
C GLY A 759 -9.44 13.56 -11.31
N VAL A 760 -9.00 12.61 -12.13
CA VAL A 760 -7.70 11.93 -12.00
C VAL A 760 -6.60 12.80 -12.60
N GLY A 761 -5.63 13.18 -11.76
CA GLY A 761 -4.41 13.89 -12.15
C GLY A 761 -3.36 12.94 -12.69
N TYR A 762 -2.83 13.26 -13.85
CA TYR A 762 -1.76 12.52 -14.52
C TYR A 762 -0.43 13.21 -14.26
N MET A 763 0.63 12.42 -14.06
CA MET A 763 1.97 12.99 -14.00
C MET A 763 2.36 13.61 -15.34
N ALA A 764 3.01 14.76 -15.28
CA ALA A 764 3.58 15.42 -16.45
C ALA A 764 4.52 14.45 -17.20
N TRP A 765 4.68 14.65 -18.51
CA TRP A 765 5.51 13.82 -19.40
C TRP A 765 4.99 12.42 -19.71
N GLY A 766 3.78 12.05 -19.25
CA GLY A 766 3.13 10.81 -19.65
C GLY A 766 3.64 9.56 -18.93
N PHE A 767 4.31 9.70 -17.79
CA PHE A 767 4.68 8.57 -16.94
C PHE A 767 3.42 7.91 -16.37
N GLY A 768 3.44 6.57 -16.29
CA GLY A 768 2.34 5.77 -15.72
C GLY A 768 2.22 6.00 -14.21
N ALA A 769 1.48 7.03 -13.83
CA ALA A 769 1.08 7.33 -12.46
C ALA A 769 -0.11 8.29 -12.44
N ALA A 770 -1.16 7.86 -11.77
CA ALA A 770 -2.41 8.55 -11.58
C ALA A 770 -2.67 8.80 -10.09
N THR A 771 -3.08 10.03 -9.81
CA THR A 771 -3.40 10.48 -8.45
C THR A 771 -4.72 11.23 -8.44
N GLU A 772 -5.36 11.33 -7.30
CA GLU A 772 -6.62 12.04 -7.12
C GLU A 772 -6.54 12.91 -5.87
N VAL A 773 -7.11 14.11 -5.92
CA VAL A 773 -7.24 14.96 -4.74
C VAL A 773 -8.52 14.60 -4.03
N VAL A 774 -8.42 14.30 -2.74
CA VAL A 774 -9.56 14.02 -1.87
C VAL A 774 -9.71 15.18 -0.90
N GLU A 775 -10.91 15.77 -0.85
CA GLU A 775 -11.23 16.77 0.17
C GLU A 775 -11.49 16.08 1.51
N LEU A 776 -10.86 16.60 2.55
CA LEU A 776 -11.02 16.21 3.95
C LEU A 776 -11.75 17.33 4.70
N GLU A 777 -12.22 17.04 5.92
CA GLU A 777 -12.86 18.06 6.77
C GLU A 777 -11.93 19.27 7.02
N GLY A 778 -12.51 20.48 7.04
CA GLY A 778 -11.81 21.71 7.42
C GLY A 778 -10.86 22.29 6.37
N GLU A 779 -11.28 22.33 5.09
CA GLU A 779 -10.49 22.83 3.95
C GLU A 779 -9.17 22.08 3.69
N ARG A 780 -9.01 20.89 4.27
CA ARG A 780 -7.86 20.03 4.05
C ARG A 780 -8.06 19.21 2.78
N THR A 781 -6.96 18.92 2.08
CA THR A 781 -6.96 18.02 0.94
C THR A 781 -5.84 17.00 1.09
N ASP A 782 -6.08 15.77 0.69
CA ASP A 782 -5.06 14.72 0.61
C ASP A 782 -4.90 14.22 -0.83
N ARG A 783 -3.78 13.57 -1.12
CA ARG A 783 -3.52 12.94 -2.41
C ARG A 783 -3.67 11.43 -2.28
N ARG A 784 -4.63 10.88 -3.01
CA ARG A 784 -4.78 9.44 -3.19
C ARG A 784 -3.94 8.98 -4.38
N TYR A 785 -3.15 7.93 -4.19
CA TYR A 785 -2.36 7.29 -5.23
C TYR A 785 -3.12 6.07 -5.76
N LEU A 786 -3.44 6.06 -7.07
CA LEU A 786 -4.34 5.06 -7.65
C LEU A 786 -3.57 3.84 -8.17
N ASP A 787 -2.54 4.06 -8.99
CA ASP A 787 -1.72 3.03 -9.67
C ASP A 787 -0.21 3.26 -9.49
N CYS A 788 0.18 3.98 -8.43
CA CYS A 788 1.57 4.25 -8.08
C CYS A 788 1.77 4.24 -6.56
N GLY A 789 3.02 4.19 -6.13
CA GLY A 789 3.45 4.34 -4.74
C GLY A 789 3.77 5.79 -4.38
N GLU A 790 3.74 6.07 -3.08
CA GLU A 790 4.02 7.37 -2.49
C GLU A 790 5.50 7.52 -2.10
N ASN A 791 6.11 8.63 -2.50
CA ASN A 791 7.44 9.05 -2.04
C ASN A 791 7.39 9.56 -0.58
N PRO A 792 8.50 9.50 0.16
CA PRO A 792 8.61 10.20 1.43
C PRO A 792 8.50 11.72 1.20
N PRO A 793 8.10 12.51 2.22
CA PRO A 793 8.09 13.96 2.09
C PRO A 793 9.50 14.50 1.85
N ASN A 794 9.61 15.55 1.04
CA ASN A 794 10.88 16.23 0.80
C ASN A 794 11.16 17.24 1.92
N GLY A 795 11.91 16.82 2.94
CA GLY A 795 12.28 17.71 4.04
C GLY A 795 12.64 16.98 5.35
N ALA A 796 12.99 17.78 6.36
CA ALA A 796 13.17 17.27 7.72
C ALA A 796 11.82 17.06 8.38
N ILE A 797 11.57 15.84 8.83
CA ILE A 797 10.37 15.49 9.60
C ILE A 797 10.63 15.80 11.08
N VAL A 798 9.86 16.72 11.63
CA VAL A 798 9.91 17.14 13.03
C VAL A 798 8.66 16.59 13.73
N TYR A 799 8.88 15.81 14.78
CA TYR A 799 7.80 15.34 15.64
C TYR A 799 7.82 16.04 16.99
N TYR A 800 6.64 16.32 17.53
CA TYR A 800 6.49 16.78 18.90
C TYR A 800 5.19 16.29 19.51
N TRP A 801 5.21 16.12 20.83
CA TRP A 801 4.08 15.68 21.64
C TRP A 801 3.54 16.85 22.46
N LEU A 802 2.22 17.00 22.46
CA LEU A 802 1.50 17.90 23.36
C LEU A 802 0.63 17.05 24.32
N PRO A 803 0.79 17.18 25.65
CA PRO A 803 -0.03 16.41 26.61
C PRO A 803 -1.50 16.81 26.57
N ASP A 804 -1.77 18.09 26.35
CA ASP A 804 -3.09 18.70 26.27
C ASP A 804 -3.16 19.62 25.04
N ASP A 805 -4.37 20.06 24.68
CA ASP A 805 -4.55 21.13 23.70
C ASP A 805 -3.73 22.38 24.11
N ALA A 806 -3.07 23.02 23.14
CA ALA A 806 -2.28 24.20 23.39
C ALA A 806 -3.17 25.40 23.75
N GLU A 807 -2.87 26.08 24.86
CA GLU A 807 -3.59 27.26 25.34
C GLU A 807 -3.21 28.56 24.57
N GLY A 808 -2.11 28.50 23.82
CA GLY A 808 -1.60 29.59 23.01
C GLY A 808 -0.93 29.09 21.72
N PRO A 809 -0.31 29.97 20.93
CA PRO A 809 0.29 29.58 19.67
C PRO A 809 1.47 28.63 19.88
N VAL A 810 1.50 27.55 19.09
CA VAL A 810 2.63 26.64 19.00
C VAL A 810 3.58 27.17 17.93
N LYS A 811 4.87 27.32 18.29
CA LYS A 811 5.90 27.84 17.38
C LYS A 811 7.03 26.84 17.18
N LEU A 812 7.44 26.67 15.93
CA LEU A 812 8.65 25.92 15.55
C LEU A 812 9.65 26.88 14.92
N THR A 813 10.82 27.03 15.52
CA THR A 813 11.89 27.90 15.03
C THR A 813 13.10 27.07 14.60
N LEU A 814 13.45 27.14 13.33
CA LEU A 814 14.59 26.44 12.73
C LEU A 814 15.80 27.38 12.77
N ARG A 815 16.93 26.87 13.25
CA ARG A 815 18.17 27.62 13.47
C ARG A 815 19.37 26.90 12.86
N ASP A 816 20.36 27.67 12.44
CA ASP A 816 21.65 27.13 12.03
C ASP A 816 22.50 26.68 13.24
N ALA A 817 23.69 26.13 12.96
CA ALA A 817 24.63 25.70 13.99
C ALA A 817 25.02 26.81 14.97
N ALA A 818 25.09 28.07 14.50
CA ALA A 818 25.43 29.24 15.31
C ALA A 818 24.24 29.77 16.14
N GLY A 819 23.04 29.20 15.98
CA GLY A 819 21.82 29.59 16.69
C GLY A 819 21.05 30.74 16.02
N LYS A 820 21.49 31.20 14.83
CA LYS A 820 20.77 32.20 14.05
C LYS A 820 19.50 31.58 13.49
N THR A 821 18.38 32.29 13.64
CA THR A 821 17.10 31.87 13.08
C THR A 821 17.16 31.87 11.55
N ILE A 822 16.76 30.74 10.97
CA ILE A 822 16.57 30.55 9.53
C ILE A 822 15.12 30.90 9.17
N ILE A 823 14.17 30.23 9.82
CA ILE A 823 12.73 30.40 9.61
C ILE A 823 11.97 30.01 10.87
N ALA A 824 10.78 30.58 11.08
CA ALA A 824 9.88 30.23 12.17
C ALA A 824 8.46 30.06 11.66
N PHE A 825 7.74 29.10 12.21
CA PHE A 825 6.34 28.79 11.90
C PHE A 825 5.50 28.93 13.16
N SER A 826 4.28 29.45 13.03
CA SER A 826 3.36 29.69 14.14
C SER A 826 1.96 29.18 13.80
N SER A 827 1.30 28.54 14.76
CA SER A 827 -0.04 27.98 14.55
C SER A 827 -1.14 29.04 14.37
N ASP A 828 -0.89 30.28 14.80
CA ASP A 828 -1.80 31.43 14.70
C ASP A 828 -1.53 32.34 13.49
N ASP A 829 -0.56 31.99 12.63
CA ASP A 829 -0.32 32.70 11.39
C ASP A 829 -1.53 32.53 10.46
N LYS A 830 -2.24 33.63 10.20
CA LYS A 830 -3.47 33.63 9.39
C LYS A 830 -3.18 33.54 7.90
N ASP A 831 -2.01 33.98 7.47
CA ASP A 831 -1.61 34.07 6.08
C ASP A 831 -0.85 32.82 5.60
N ALA A 832 -0.38 31.99 6.54
CA ALA A 832 0.28 30.71 6.24
C ALA A 832 -0.71 29.63 5.74
N PRO A 833 -0.31 28.78 4.76
CA PRO A 833 -1.04 27.58 4.40
C PRO A 833 -1.22 26.60 5.57
N ILE A 834 -2.32 25.85 5.60
CA ILE A 834 -2.62 24.94 6.74
C ILE A 834 -1.53 23.89 6.99
N HIS A 835 -0.87 23.38 5.94
CA HIS A 835 0.17 22.35 6.04
C HIS A 835 1.51 22.89 6.57
N THR A 836 1.69 24.21 6.65
CA THR A 836 2.87 24.86 7.24
C THR A 836 2.61 25.38 8.65
N LYS A 837 1.43 25.10 9.22
CA LYS A 837 1.10 25.46 10.60
C LYS A 837 1.40 24.29 11.55
N PRO A 838 2.11 24.54 12.66
CA PRO A 838 2.18 23.58 13.76
C PRO A 838 0.77 23.24 14.28
N GLY A 839 0.51 21.97 14.56
CA GLY A 839 -0.70 21.51 15.21
C GLY A 839 -0.75 21.89 16.69
N THR A 840 -1.98 22.05 17.19
CA THR A 840 -2.25 22.59 18.54
C THR A 840 -3.04 21.63 19.43
N LYS A 841 -3.44 20.47 18.93
CA LYS A 841 -4.26 19.50 19.68
C LYS A 841 -3.42 18.59 20.56
N ALA A 842 -4.00 17.99 21.60
CA ALA A 842 -3.30 16.96 22.36
C ALA A 842 -2.88 15.78 21.47
N GLY A 843 -1.70 15.20 21.74
CA GLY A 843 -1.13 14.05 21.03
C GLY A 843 0.14 14.36 20.24
N LEU A 844 0.55 13.39 19.43
CA LEU A 844 1.71 13.51 18.54
C LEU A 844 1.38 14.36 17.31
N HIS A 845 2.30 15.24 16.94
CA HIS A 845 2.27 16.04 15.72
C HIS A 845 3.46 15.74 14.83
N ARG A 846 3.23 15.86 13.52
CA ARG A 846 4.24 15.71 12.47
C ARG A 846 4.27 17.00 11.66
N PHE A 847 5.43 17.63 11.59
CA PHE A 847 5.69 18.83 10.80
C PHE A 847 6.85 18.59 9.84
N VAL A 848 6.73 18.99 8.58
CA VAL A 848 7.81 18.83 7.58
C VAL A 848 8.38 20.20 7.24
N TRP A 849 9.65 20.42 7.56
CA TRP A 849 10.40 21.57 7.05
C TRP A 849 11.09 21.18 5.74
N ASP A 850 10.78 21.90 4.67
CA ASP A 850 11.30 21.70 3.30
C ASP A 850 12.81 22.00 3.13
N LEU A 851 13.52 22.27 4.23
CA LEU A 851 14.93 22.62 4.28
C LEU A 851 15.27 23.94 3.58
N ARG A 852 14.32 24.87 3.44
CA ARG A 852 14.55 26.15 2.75
C ARG A 852 14.51 27.35 3.69
N HIS A 853 15.26 28.37 3.29
CA HIS A 853 15.15 29.72 3.82
C HIS A 853 13.84 30.39 3.35
N PRO A 854 13.41 31.50 4.00
CA PRO A 854 12.31 32.31 3.52
C PRO A 854 12.50 32.73 2.06
N GLY A 855 11.39 32.73 1.31
CA GLY A 855 11.35 33.25 -0.07
C GLY A 855 11.63 34.75 -0.15
N PRO A 856 11.75 35.29 -1.38
CA PRO A 856 11.91 36.73 -1.59
C PRO A 856 10.61 37.48 -1.23
N ALA A 857 10.68 38.81 -1.11
CA ALA A 857 9.48 39.63 -0.97
C ALA A 857 8.51 39.35 -2.13
N LYS A 858 7.20 39.24 -1.83
CA LYS A 858 6.16 38.91 -2.81
C LYS A 858 5.81 40.12 -3.67
N LEU A 859 5.33 39.89 -4.89
CA LEU A 859 4.67 40.93 -5.67
C LEU A 859 3.23 41.10 -5.15
N GLU A 860 2.85 42.34 -4.87
CA GLU A 860 1.54 42.66 -4.32
C GLU A 860 0.47 42.64 -5.42
N GLY A 861 -0.23 41.52 -5.56
CA GLY A 861 -1.33 41.36 -6.52
C GLY A 861 -2.46 42.36 -6.30
N SER A 862 -2.69 42.79 -5.06
CA SER A 862 -3.71 43.79 -4.69
C SER A 862 -3.49 45.18 -5.31
N LEU A 863 -2.27 45.47 -5.78
CA LEU A 863 -1.92 46.71 -6.44
C LEU A 863 -2.17 46.68 -7.96
N VAL A 864 -2.56 45.53 -8.52
CA VAL A 864 -2.88 45.37 -9.94
C VAL A 864 -4.39 45.32 -10.10
N ILE A 865 -4.92 46.17 -10.98
CA ILE A 865 -6.33 46.09 -11.38
C ILE A 865 -6.44 45.00 -12.45
N GLN A 866 -6.95 43.83 -12.06
CA GLN A 866 -7.27 42.78 -13.02
C GLN A 866 -8.66 43.04 -13.63
N LYS A 867 -8.75 42.90 -14.97
CA LYS A 867 -10.03 43.03 -15.70
C LYS A 867 -10.99 41.89 -15.37
N TYR A 868 -10.44 40.72 -15.04
CA TYR A 868 -11.15 39.49 -14.73
C TYR A 868 -10.24 38.61 -13.87
N LYS A 869 -10.83 37.67 -13.14
CA LYS A 869 -10.07 36.63 -12.41
C LYS A 869 -9.50 35.63 -13.42
N PRO A 870 -8.17 35.41 -13.48
CA PRO A 870 -7.58 34.42 -14.37
C PRO A 870 -8.13 33.02 -14.12
N LEU A 871 -8.36 32.26 -15.19
CA LEU A 871 -8.72 30.84 -15.10
C LEU A 871 -7.51 29.95 -14.79
N ALA A 872 -6.32 30.38 -15.20
CA ALA A 872 -5.09 29.69 -14.84
C ALA A 872 -4.81 29.87 -13.35
N THR A 873 -4.26 28.83 -12.72
CA THR A 873 -3.82 28.95 -11.33
C THR A 873 -2.59 29.86 -11.29
N GLU A 874 -2.53 30.78 -10.33
CA GLU A 874 -1.33 31.58 -10.11
C GLU A 874 -0.14 30.67 -9.76
N ARG A 875 1.06 31.12 -10.14
CA ARG A 875 2.31 30.44 -9.74
C ARG A 875 2.50 30.64 -8.24
N GLU A 876 2.96 29.61 -7.55
CA GLU A 876 3.35 29.77 -6.14
C GLU A 876 4.61 30.63 -6.04
N ASP A 877 4.69 31.43 -4.98
CA ASP A 877 5.88 32.23 -4.70
C ASP A 877 7.08 31.30 -4.49
N PRO A 878 8.25 31.62 -5.06
CA PRO A 878 9.42 30.76 -4.91
C PRO A 878 9.87 30.74 -3.45
N SER A 879 10.00 29.55 -2.88
CA SER A 879 10.68 29.36 -1.58
C SER A 879 12.16 29.70 -1.71
N GLY A 880 12.79 30.15 -0.61
CA GLY A 880 14.19 30.56 -0.61
C GLY A 880 15.18 29.43 -0.87
N PRO A 881 16.50 29.70 -0.81
CA PRO A 881 17.51 28.69 -1.07
C PRO A 881 17.43 27.55 -0.06
N ALA A 882 17.70 26.32 -0.52
CA ALA A 882 17.85 25.18 0.38
C ALA A 882 19.11 25.34 1.24
N VAL A 883 19.02 24.94 2.51
CA VAL A 883 20.15 24.95 3.43
C VAL A 883 21.22 23.95 3.00
N ILE A 884 22.50 24.22 3.31
CA ILE A 884 23.60 23.31 2.98
C ILE A 884 23.63 22.10 3.94
N PRO A 885 24.21 20.95 3.54
CA PRO A 885 24.48 19.87 4.50
C PRO A 885 25.27 20.39 5.70
N GLY A 886 24.86 20.01 6.92
CA GLY A 886 25.40 20.56 8.16
C GLY A 886 24.52 20.31 9.38
N SER A 887 24.91 20.92 10.51
CA SER A 887 24.16 20.82 11.78
C SER A 887 23.14 21.95 11.91
N TYR A 888 21.94 21.60 12.37
CA TYR A 888 20.81 22.51 12.56
C TYR A 888 20.14 22.25 13.91
N LYS A 889 19.30 23.19 14.33
CA LYS A 889 18.49 23.06 15.54
C LYS A 889 17.04 23.40 15.23
N VAL A 890 16.12 22.72 15.89
CA VAL A 890 14.70 23.08 15.93
C VAL A 890 14.32 23.39 17.37
N GLU A 891 13.67 24.52 17.55
CA GLU A 891 13.12 24.98 18.82
C GLU A 891 11.59 24.92 18.77
N LEU A 892 10.97 24.23 19.72
CA LEU A 892 9.53 24.21 19.96
C LEU A 892 9.18 25.14 21.11
N GLN A 893 8.21 26.02 20.92
CA GLN A 893 7.58 26.80 21.98
C GLN A 893 6.09 26.46 22.04
N ALA A 894 5.62 25.97 23.18
CA ALA A 894 4.21 25.63 23.43
C ALA A 894 3.90 25.74 24.93
N ASN A 895 2.72 26.27 25.29
CA ASN A 895 2.25 26.40 26.68
C ASN A 895 3.29 27.05 27.62
N GLY A 896 3.99 28.08 27.14
CA GLY A 896 5.03 28.80 27.91
C GLY A 896 6.34 28.03 28.14
N LYS A 897 6.48 26.80 27.62
CA LYS A 897 7.72 26.01 27.64
C LYS A 897 8.45 26.14 26.30
N SER A 898 9.78 26.11 26.33
CA SER A 898 10.64 26.02 25.14
C SER A 898 11.57 24.80 25.23
N GLN A 899 11.72 24.07 24.13
CA GLN A 899 12.66 22.97 23.97
C GLN A 899 13.41 23.11 22.67
N THR A 900 14.70 22.79 22.67
CA THR A 900 15.54 22.81 21.47
C THR A 900 16.27 21.49 21.32
N VAL A 901 16.22 20.91 20.12
CA VAL A 901 16.96 19.70 19.76
C VAL A 901 17.80 19.94 18.50
N GLY A 902 18.94 19.26 18.41
CA GLY A 902 19.82 19.30 17.25
C GLY A 902 19.52 18.18 16.26
N PHE A 903 19.76 18.42 14.97
CA PHE A 903 19.72 17.40 13.93
C PHE A 903 20.69 17.74 12.79
N THR A 904 20.91 16.78 11.90
CA THR A 904 21.86 16.92 10.80
C THR A 904 21.16 16.80 9.46
N VAL A 905 21.49 17.71 8.55
CA VAL A 905 21.19 17.57 7.11
C VAL A 905 22.42 16.98 6.44
N VAL A 906 22.28 15.84 5.77
CA VAL A 906 23.37 15.15 5.06
C VAL A 906 23.20 15.29 3.55
N LYS A 907 24.30 15.20 2.81
CA LYS A 907 24.26 15.22 1.34
C LYS A 907 23.66 13.92 0.79
N ASP A 908 23.08 13.98 -0.41
CA ASP A 908 22.73 12.78 -1.17
C ASP A 908 23.99 11.91 -1.37
N PRO A 909 24.02 10.64 -0.92
CA PRO A 909 25.22 9.81 -1.01
C PRO A 909 25.61 9.45 -2.45
N ARG A 910 24.73 9.67 -3.44
CA ARG A 910 25.01 9.40 -4.86
C ARG A 910 25.88 10.46 -5.53
N ILE A 911 26.00 11.66 -4.95
CA ILE A 911 26.69 12.79 -5.60
C ILE A 911 28.08 13.03 -5.01
N ALA A 912 29.01 13.42 -5.89
CA ALA A 912 30.39 13.75 -5.52
C ALA A 912 30.58 15.18 -5.00
N THR A 913 29.51 15.99 -4.99
CA THR A 913 29.53 17.41 -4.62
C THR A 913 30.19 17.64 -3.26
N THR A 914 31.15 18.56 -3.25
CA THR A 914 31.94 18.95 -2.09
C THR A 914 31.24 20.04 -1.28
N GLU A 915 31.63 20.18 -0.01
CA GLU A 915 31.12 21.24 0.87
C GLU A 915 31.32 22.64 0.28
N LYS A 916 32.49 22.88 -0.32
CA LYS A 916 32.80 24.15 -0.99
C LYS A 916 31.81 24.45 -2.12
N GLU A 917 31.46 23.47 -2.94
CA GLU A 917 30.54 23.65 -4.05
C GLU A 917 29.10 23.92 -3.56
N PHE A 918 28.68 23.29 -2.46
CA PHE A 918 27.42 23.62 -1.79
C PHE A 918 27.40 25.07 -1.29
N VAL A 919 28.49 25.54 -0.68
CA VAL A 919 28.63 26.93 -0.23
C VAL A 919 28.55 27.89 -1.42
N GLU A 920 29.32 27.65 -2.48
CA GLU A 920 29.31 28.50 -3.67
C GLU A 920 27.92 28.57 -4.34
N GLN A 921 27.22 27.43 -4.39
CA GLN A 921 25.83 27.39 -4.89
C GLN A 921 24.90 28.22 -4.00
N PHE A 922 24.97 27.99 -2.70
CA PHE A 922 24.11 28.64 -1.72
C PHE A 922 24.32 30.15 -1.67
N GLU A 923 25.57 30.61 -1.71
CA GLU A 923 25.91 32.04 -1.77
C GLU A 923 25.36 32.71 -3.03
N LEU A 924 25.49 32.07 -4.20
CA LEU A 924 24.91 32.61 -5.44
C LEU A 924 23.38 32.66 -5.35
N LEU A 925 22.73 31.61 -4.86
CA LEU A 925 21.28 31.61 -4.69
C LEU A 925 20.83 32.70 -3.71
N GLN A 926 21.52 32.89 -2.58
CA GLN A 926 21.20 33.99 -1.66
C GLN A 926 21.27 35.35 -2.34
N ARG A 927 22.30 35.60 -3.16
CA ARG A 927 22.42 36.85 -3.93
C ARG A 927 21.27 37.02 -4.91
N LEU A 928 20.91 35.96 -5.65
CA LEU A 928 19.80 35.98 -6.61
C LEU A 928 18.46 36.24 -5.93
N PHE A 929 18.14 35.51 -4.86
CA PHE A 929 16.91 35.73 -4.07
C PHE A 929 16.87 37.12 -3.43
N GLY A 930 18.00 37.59 -2.90
CA GLY A 930 18.12 38.95 -2.38
C GLY A 930 17.85 40.00 -3.46
N LYS A 931 18.34 39.78 -4.69
CA LYS A 931 18.05 40.68 -5.80
C LYS A 931 16.60 40.63 -6.26
N LEU A 932 16.01 39.44 -6.34
CA LEU A 932 14.60 39.28 -6.69
C LEU A 932 13.69 39.95 -5.64
N SER A 933 14.04 39.85 -4.36
CA SER A 933 13.34 40.56 -3.28
C SER A 933 13.40 42.08 -3.46
N ALA A 934 14.59 42.63 -3.73
CA ALA A 934 14.75 44.07 -3.99
C ALA A 934 13.99 44.53 -5.24
N LEU A 935 13.98 43.72 -6.30
CA LEU A 935 13.18 43.96 -7.50
C LEU A 935 11.69 44.01 -7.18
N ASN A 936 11.17 43.01 -6.48
CA ASN A 936 9.75 42.93 -6.14
C ASN A 936 9.30 44.11 -5.27
N GLN A 937 10.13 44.50 -4.30
CA GLN A 937 9.88 45.70 -3.49
C GLN A 937 9.87 46.98 -4.34
N ALA A 938 10.80 47.13 -5.29
CA ALA A 938 10.82 48.27 -6.20
C ALA A 938 9.58 48.30 -7.11
N ALA A 939 9.14 47.15 -7.63
CA ALA A 939 7.92 47.04 -8.43
C ALA A 939 6.67 47.38 -7.60
N ASN A 940 6.55 46.86 -6.37
CA ASN A 940 5.46 47.20 -5.46
C ASN A 940 5.43 48.70 -5.14
N ARG A 941 6.60 49.31 -4.91
CA ARG A 941 6.74 50.75 -4.69
C ARG A 941 6.29 51.56 -5.90
N ILE A 942 6.67 51.15 -7.12
CA ILE A 942 6.20 51.79 -8.35
C ILE A 942 4.67 51.72 -8.46
N ARG A 943 4.08 50.54 -8.25
CA ARG A 943 2.62 50.35 -8.34
C ARG A 943 1.87 51.19 -7.31
N LEU A 944 2.38 51.28 -6.08
CA LEU A 944 1.81 52.14 -5.04
C LEU A 944 1.87 53.62 -5.44
N LEU A 945 3.03 54.10 -5.93
CA LEU A 945 3.20 55.48 -6.39
C LEU A 945 2.27 55.80 -7.56
N LYS A 946 2.13 54.89 -8.55
CA LYS A 946 1.20 55.06 -9.68
C LYS A 946 -0.25 55.18 -9.19
N ARG A 947 -0.67 54.37 -8.22
CA ARG A 947 -2.01 54.45 -7.62
C ARG A 947 -2.23 55.79 -6.91
N GLN A 948 -1.27 56.24 -6.11
CA GLN A 948 -1.34 57.53 -5.44
C GLN A 948 -1.37 58.70 -6.43
N LEU A 949 -0.56 58.66 -7.49
CA LEU A 949 -0.55 59.66 -8.56
C LEU A 949 -1.88 59.71 -9.32
N ALA A 950 -2.47 58.56 -9.62
CA ALA A 950 -3.79 58.48 -10.25
C ALA A 950 -4.90 59.06 -9.34
N ASP A 951 -4.82 58.82 -8.03
CA ASP A 951 -5.76 59.40 -7.07
C ASP A 951 -5.57 60.91 -6.89
N VAL A 952 -4.33 61.42 -6.95
CA VAL A 952 -4.05 62.86 -6.98
C VAL A 952 -4.60 63.50 -8.25
N GLN A 953 -4.38 62.90 -9.43
CA GLN A 953 -4.91 63.43 -10.69
C GLN A 953 -6.43 63.57 -10.70
N LYS A 954 -7.17 62.65 -10.05
CA LYS A 954 -8.64 62.75 -9.90
C LYS A 954 -9.10 63.90 -9.02
N ARG A 955 -8.23 64.43 -8.16
CA ARG A 955 -8.52 65.50 -7.19
C ARG A 955 -8.08 66.88 -7.68
N LEU A 956 -7.28 66.94 -8.75
CA LEU A 956 -6.86 68.20 -9.39
C LEU A 956 -8.01 68.74 -10.26
N ASP A 957 -8.25 70.05 -10.19
CA ASP A 957 -9.23 70.73 -11.04
C ASP A 957 -8.59 71.25 -12.35
N ASP A 958 -9.41 71.79 -13.25
CA ASP A 958 -8.97 72.31 -14.55
C ASP A 958 -7.96 73.48 -14.44
N SER A 959 -7.76 74.06 -13.25
CA SER A 959 -6.77 75.13 -13.03
C SER A 959 -5.34 74.60 -12.79
N ALA A 960 -5.19 73.29 -12.54
CA ALA A 960 -3.94 72.63 -12.19
C ALA A 960 -3.33 71.75 -13.32
N ILE A 961 -3.54 72.13 -14.59
CA ILE A 961 -3.09 71.38 -15.78
C ILE A 961 -1.59 71.04 -15.71
N SER A 962 -0.74 72.00 -15.34
CA SER A 962 0.72 71.79 -15.28
C SER A 962 1.16 70.77 -14.21
N LEU A 963 0.39 70.65 -13.10
CA LEU A 963 0.62 69.64 -12.07
C LEU A 963 0.16 68.27 -12.56
N SER A 964 -0.98 68.22 -13.25
CA SER A 964 -1.50 66.99 -13.86
C SER A 964 -0.54 66.43 -14.93
N GLU A 965 0.03 67.28 -15.78
CA GLU A 965 1.04 66.91 -16.78
C GLU A 965 2.34 66.40 -16.13
N ARG A 966 2.80 67.05 -15.05
CA ARG A 966 3.97 66.58 -14.29
C ARG A 966 3.73 65.23 -13.64
N ALA A 967 2.55 65.02 -13.05
CA ALA A 967 2.15 63.74 -12.50
C ALA A 967 2.08 62.65 -13.59
N GLN A 968 1.50 62.95 -14.76
CA GLN A 968 1.42 62.02 -15.89
C GLN A 968 2.81 61.66 -16.45
N SER A 969 3.71 62.64 -16.55
CA SER A 969 5.09 62.41 -16.97
C SER A 969 5.83 61.48 -16.00
N LEU A 970 5.62 61.68 -14.69
CA LEU A 970 6.19 60.80 -13.67
C LEU A 970 5.62 59.38 -13.76
N VAL A 971 4.30 59.22 -13.96
CA VAL A 971 3.67 57.91 -14.20
C VAL A 971 4.30 57.20 -15.39
N GLY A 972 4.45 57.87 -16.54
CA GLY A 972 5.06 57.26 -17.74
C GLY A 972 6.51 56.82 -17.53
N ARG A 973 7.30 57.58 -16.74
CA ARG A 973 8.68 57.20 -16.39
C ARG A 973 8.72 56.02 -15.40
N LEU A 974 7.78 55.98 -14.45
CA LEU A 974 7.62 54.84 -13.54
C LEU A 974 7.20 53.58 -14.30
N GLU A 975 6.28 53.69 -15.25
CA GLU A 975 5.85 52.59 -16.14
C GLU A 975 6.99 52.04 -17.00
N ALA A 976 7.86 52.92 -17.50
CA ALA A 976 9.02 52.48 -18.27
C ALA A 976 9.98 51.63 -17.40
N ILE A 977 10.16 51.97 -16.13
CA ILE A 977 10.98 51.17 -15.20
C ILE A 977 10.25 49.86 -14.85
N GLU A 978 8.96 49.93 -14.50
CA GLU A 978 8.14 48.75 -14.18
C GLU A 978 8.19 47.72 -15.31
N GLY A 979 8.01 48.15 -16.57
CA GLY A 979 8.02 47.26 -17.73
C GLY A 979 9.37 46.61 -18.06
N VAL A 980 10.47 47.09 -17.48
CA VAL A 980 11.79 46.42 -17.55
C VAL A 980 11.94 45.43 -16.39
N LEU A 981 11.51 45.82 -15.19
CA LEU A 981 11.60 44.98 -14.00
C LEU A 981 10.69 43.75 -14.11
N ILE A 982 9.45 43.93 -14.57
CA ILE A 982 8.40 42.91 -14.64
C ILE A 982 7.61 42.99 -15.96
N ASP A 983 6.99 41.89 -16.39
CA ASP A 983 6.01 41.93 -17.49
C ASP A 983 4.70 42.60 -17.05
N SER A 984 4.62 43.91 -17.25
CA SER A 984 3.43 44.72 -16.94
C SER A 984 2.19 44.39 -17.78
N LYS A 985 2.32 43.59 -18.85
CA LYS A 985 1.21 43.15 -19.70
C LYS A 985 0.69 41.76 -19.33
N ARG A 986 1.26 41.13 -18.31
CA ARG A 986 0.85 39.81 -17.83
C ARG A 986 -0.55 39.88 -17.24
N GLU A 987 -1.52 39.27 -17.91
CA GLU A 987 -2.89 39.14 -17.42
C GLU A 987 -3.10 37.78 -16.73
N THR A 988 -2.31 36.76 -17.11
CA THR A 988 -2.36 35.41 -16.53
C THR A 988 -0.96 34.79 -16.40
N SER A 989 -0.82 33.80 -15.49
CA SER A 989 0.43 33.04 -15.30
C SER A 989 0.89 32.27 -16.56
N LEU A 990 0.02 32.13 -17.57
CA LEU A 990 0.33 31.52 -18.87
C LEU A 990 0.87 32.52 -19.91
N ASP A 991 0.86 33.83 -19.64
CA ASP A 991 1.36 34.83 -20.60
C ASP A 991 2.89 34.89 -20.66
N THR A 992 3.61 34.04 -19.90
CA THR A 992 5.07 33.99 -19.88
C THR A 992 5.70 33.68 -21.25
N GLU A 993 4.92 33.15 -22.20
CA GLU A 993 5.37 32.92 -23.58
C GLU A 993 4.86 33.96 -24.59
N ARG A 994 3.94 34.86 -24.18
CA ARG A 994 3.32 35.84 -25.09
C ARG A 994 4.08 37.16 -25.14
N ASN A 995 4.70 37.56 -24.04
CA ASN A 995 5.43 38.81 -23.91
C ASN A 995 6.92 38.54 -23.64
N PRO A 996 7.83 39.46 -24.01
CA PRO A 996 9.22 39.39 -23.59
C PRO A 996 9.33 39.34 -22.04
N PRO A 997 10.21 38.48 -21.48
CA PRO A 997 10.35 38.33 -20.04
C PRO A 997 10.95 39.57 -19.38
N GLY A 998 10.41 39.92 -18.21
CA GLY A 998 10.97 40.93 -17.31
C GLY A 998 12.30 40.48 -16.69
N LEU A 999 12.93 41.36 -15.92
CA LEU A 999 14.12 40.97 -15.13
C LEU A 999 13.76 40.01 -13.98
N ASP A 1000 12.53 40.06 -13.47
CA ASP A 1000 11.99 39.10 -12.49
C ASP A 1000 11.97 37.67 -13.04
N ASP A 1001 11.39 37.46 -14.22
CA ASP A 1001 11.32 36.14 -14.85
C ASP A 1001 12.71 35.57 -15.08
N LYS A 1002 13.64 36.41 -15.57
CA LYS A 1002 15.02 36.00 -15.82
C LYS A 1002 15.75 35.64 -14.54
N LEU A 1003 15.50 36.35 -13.44
CA LEU A 1003 16.05 36.00 -12.12
C LEU A 1003 15.47 34.69 -11.61
N ILE A 1004 14.15 34.50 -11.73
CA ILE A 1004 13.47 33.26 -11.31
C ILE A 1004 14.00 32.06 -12.10
N ASP A 1005 14.10 32.17 -13.42
CA ASP A 1005 14.66 31.11 -14.26
C ASP A 1005 16.12 30.83 -13.91
N LEU A 1006 16.93 31.86 -13.64
CA LEU A 1006 18.32 31.67 -13.23
C LEU A 1006 18.44 31.02 -11.84
N VAL A 1007 17.56 31.36 -10.90
CA VAL A 1007 17.45 30.65 -9.61
C VAL A 1007 17.19 29.17 -9.85
N ASN A 1008 16.26 28.83 -10.75
CA ASN A 1008 15.96 27.44 -11.09
C ASN A 1008 17.17 26.74 -11.71
N VAL A 1009 17.86 27.37 -12.67
CA VAL A 1009 19.09 26.85 -13.29
C VAL A 1009 20.14 26.51 -12.23
N VAL A 1010 20.33 27.38 -11.24
CA VAL A 1010 21.32 27.14 -10.17
C VAL A 1010 20.84 26.10 -9.15
N ALA A 1011 19.54 26.07 -8.83
CA ALA A 1011 18.99 25.25 -7.74
C ALA A 1011 18.62 23.81 -8.12
N ILE A 1012 18.63 23.47 -9.41
CA ILE A 1012 18.04 22.23 -9.94
C ILE A 1012 18.76 20.95 -9.51
N ALA A 1013 20.06 21.03 -9.34
CA ALA A 1013 20.93 19.95 -8.89
C ALA A 1013 21.85 20.48 -7.79
N ASP A 1014 22.32 19.60 -6.91
CA ASP A 1014 23.32 19.95 -5.90
C ASP A 1014 24.72 19.92 -6.53
N ALA A 1015 25.13 21.04 -7.15
CA ALA A 1015 26.42 21.20 -7.82
C ALA A 1015 26.89 22.67 -7.75
N ALA A 1016 28.19 22.91 -7.98
CA ALA A 1016 28.68 24.27 -8.11
C ALA A 1016 28.02 25.00 -9.30
N PRO A 1017 27.70 26.30 -9.16
CA PRO A 1017 27.20 27.09 -10.26
C PRO A 1017 28.20 27.13 -11.42
N THR A 1018 27.70 26.88 -12.63
CA THR A 1018 28.49 26.98 -13.86
C THR A 1018 29.01 28.41 -14.06
N LEU A 1019 30.10 28.55 -14.81
CA LEU A 1019 30.67 29.86 -15.13
C LEU A 1019 29.63 30.78 -15.79
N GLN A 1020 28.85 30.23 -16.73
CA GLN A 1020 27.81 30.96 -17.45
C GLN A 1020 26.68 31.40 -16.52
N ALA A 1021 26.25 30.55 -15.57
CA ALA A 1021 25.25 30.93 -14.58
C ALA A 1021 25.74 32.13 -13.73
N ARG A 1022 27.03 32.15 -13.34
CA ARG A 1022 27.62 33.28 -12.60
C ARG A 1022 27.67 34.55 -13.44
N GLN A 1023 28.12 34.46 -14.68
CA GLN A 1023 28.22 35.61 -15.60
C GLN A 1023 26.85 36.23 -15.86
N VAL A 1024 25.84 35.39 -16.16
CA VAL A 1024 24.47 35.83 -16.38
C VAL A 1024 23.85 36.41 -15.10
N ALA A 1025 24.17 35.83 -13.93
CA ALA A 1025 23.75 36.37 -12.64
C ALA A 1025 24.27 37.79 -12.43
N ASP A 1026 25.57 38.02 -12.61
CA ASP A 1026 26.18 39.33 -12.44
C ASP A 1026 25.61 40.36 -13.44
N GLU A 1027 25.37 39.96 -14.69
CA GLU A 1027 24.75 40.81 -15.71
C GLU A 1027 23.31 41.21 -15.33
N ILE A 1028 22.46 40.25 -14.98
CA ILE A 1028 21.04 40.51 -14.65
C ILE A 1028 20.94 41.33 -13.37
N MET A 1029 21.71 40.97 -12.32
CA MET A 1029 21.70 41.70 -11.05
C MET A 1029 22.12 43.16 -11.24
N SER A 1030 23.13 43.42 -12.08
CA SER A 1030 23.57 44.77 -12.43
C SER A 1030 22.49 45.58 -13.15
N LYS A 1031 21.73 44.95 -14.05
CA LYS A 1031 20.57 45.60 -14.72
C LYS A 1031 19.48 45.98 -13.72
N VAL A 1032 19.16 45.09 -12.78
CA VAL A 1032 18.19 45.39 -11.72
C VAL A 1032 18.66 46.56 -10.85
N ASP A 1033 19.92 46.58 -10.46
CA ASP A 1033 20.50 47.71 -9.71
C ASP A 1033 20.42 49.02 -10.49
N GLY A 1034 20.63 48.99 -11.81
CA GLY A 1034 20.45 50.13 -12.70
C GLY A 1034 19.03 50.70 -12.67
N GLU A 1035 18.01 49.83 -12.74
CA GLU A 1035 16.60 50.24 -12.71
C GLU A 1035 16.15 50.74 -11.32
N ILE A 1036 16.58 50.08 -10.24
CA ILE A 1036 16.31 50.55 -8.87
C ILE A 1036 16.93 51.94 -8.64
N LYS A 1037 18.16 52.17 -9.12
CA LYS A 1037 18.81 53.48 -9.03
C LYS A 1037 18.06 54.57 -9.80
N LYS A 1038 17.49 54.25 -10.96
CA LYS A 1038 16.62 55.18 -11.71
C LYS A 1038 15.35 55.50 -10.92
N LEU A 1039 14.71 54.50 -10.32
CA LEU A 1039 13.53 54.69 -9.47
C LEU A 1039 13.86 55.60 -8.28
N ASP A 1040 14.96 55.34 -7.57
CA ASP A 1040 15.37 56.16 -6.43
C ASP A 1040 15.65 57.61 -6.84
N ALA A 1041 16.22 57.84 -8.02
CA ALA A 1041 16.41 59.19 -8.54
C ALA A 1041 15.07 59.90 -8.84
N LEU A 1042 14.07 59.19 -9.39
CA LEU A 1042 12.72 59.73 -9.58
C LEU A 1042 12.08 60.13 -8.24
N VAL A 1043 12.19 59.25 -7.23
CA VAL A 1043 11.56 59.50 -5.94
C VAL A 1043 12.26 60.64 -5.20
N ASN A 1044 13.60 60.65 -5.17
CA ASN A 1044 14.36 61.63 -4.40
C ASN A 1044 14.43 63.03 -5.05
N ASN A 1045 14.12 63.16 -6.34
CA ASN A 1045 14.15 64.44 -7.04
C ASN A 1045 12.76 64.84 -7.51
N ASP A 1046 12.19 64.07 -8.44
CA ASP A 1046 10.98 64.44 -9.17
C ASP A 1046 9.73 64.35 -8.30
N LEU A 1047 9.57 63.29 -7.50
CA LEU A 1047 8.42 63.13 -6.59
C LEU A 1047 8.45 64.18 -5.47
N ILE A 1048 9.64 64.45 -4.90
CA ILE A 1048 9.79 65.48 -3.86
C ILE A 1048 9.44 66.87 -4.43
N ALA A 1049 9.93 67.19 -5.63
CA ALA A 1049 9.58 68.45 -6.29
C ALA A 1049 8.08 68.56 -6.62
N LEU A 1050 7.45 67.45 -7.03
CA LEU A 1050 6.00 67.40 -7.26
C LEU A 1050 5.23 67.60 -5.96
N ASN A 1051 5.66 66.98 -4.86
CA ASN A 1051 5.05 67.13 -3.54
C ASN A 1051 5.08 68.59 -3.05
N VAL A 1052 6.20 69.29 -3.19
CA VAL A 1052 6.29 70.73 -2.85
C VAL A 1052 5.27 71.54 -3.66
N ALA A 1053 5.09 71.20 -4.94
CA ALA A 1053 4.15 71.88 -5.81
C ALA A 1053 2.68 71.55 -5.48
N LEU A 1054 2.37 70.29 -5.13
CA LEU A 1054 1.04 69.86 -4.67
C LEU A 1054 0.66 70.50 -3.34
N GLN A 1055 1.61 70.62 -2.41
CA GLN A 1055 1.40 71.30 -1.13
C GLN A 1055 1.02 72.78 -1.33
N SER A 1056 1.69 73.45 -2.27
CA SER A 1056 1.40 74.85 -2.62
C SER A 1056 0.01 75.02 -3.25
N ALA A 1057 -0.55 73.95 -3.82
CA ALA A 1057 -1.89 73.90 -4.40
C ALA A 1057 -2.96 73.38 -3.41
N GLY A 1058 -2.62 73.15 -2.14
CA GLY A 1058 -3.56 72.69 -1.12
C GLY A 1058 -4.01 71.23 -1.27
N VAL A 1059 -3.25 70.42 -2.02
CA VAL A 1059 -3.54 68.99 -2.26
C VAL A 1059 -2.70 68.12 -1.32
N GLU A 1060 -3.28 67.01 -0.87
CA GLU A 1060 -2.62 66.02 0.00
C GLU A 1060 -1.34 65.45 -0.63
N LEU A 1061 -0.27 65.36 0.16
CA LEU A 1061 1.06 64.95 -0.29
C LEU A 1061 1.14 63.45 -0.62
N LEU A 1062 1.91 63.10 -1.65
CA LEU A 1062 2.23 61.72 -1.98
C LEU A 1062 3.25 61.16 -0.98
N GLY A 1063 3.00 59.96 -0.45
CA GLY A 1063 3.98 59.26 0.37
C GLY A 1063 5.15 58.77 -0.49
N ALA A 1064 6.39 58.87 0.00
CA ALA A 1064 7.57 58.34 -0.71
C ALA A 1064 7.58 56.80 -0.87
N GLY A 1065 6.53 56.13 -0.35
CA GLY A 1065 6.31 54.69 -0.41
C GLY A 1065 7.54 53.93 0.06
N LYS A 1066 7.85 53.95 1.35
CA LYS A 1066 8.72 52.90 1.89
C LYS A 1066 7.82 51.69 2.11
N ALA A 1067 7.97 50.70 1.23
CA ALA A 1067 7.38 49.38 1.41
C ALA A 1067 7.93 48.73 2.69
#